data_AF-A0AAD7M2G7-F1
#
_entry.id   AF-A0AAD7M2G7-F1
#
_cell.length_a   1.000
_cell.length_b   1.000
_cell.length_c   1.000
_cell.angle_alpha   90.00
_cell.angle_beta   90.00
_cell.angle_gamma   90.00
#
_symmetry.space_group_name_H-M   'P 1'
#
loop_
_entity.id
_entity.type
_entity.pdbx_description
1 polymer ?
#
loop_
_entity_poly.entity_id
_entity_poly.type
_entity_poly.pdbx_seq_one_letter_code
_entity_poly.pdbx_strand_id
1 'polypeptide(L)'
;KISNLRNLFMMVSQLIKTNHFFFVTTVIVFLLHCPKLARFPVAAAAHDINTDQSVLLSLKDHITYDPNNTIAQNWSISTSVCIWIGVTCGVRHLRVTALNLYDMGLVGTIPPHIGNLSFLTYLNLENNSFHGSLPNELSRLHRLESIGLGYNNFAGEVRLSFFNNSSSLKLVDLTDNQFSGLLPSNIFNVPSLIAVDLSYNQFSGSVPSSIVNVSLLKMINLRQNNLSGQIPENIFDHLPELKELYLSYNQFYGEIPRSLFNCKHLQHLSMSYNNFSGTIPVEIGNSTLLLEIFFSYNNLQGAIPEEIGKLSNLEILGLQFNNLTDDIPSTIFNISTIVEISLTSNQLTGSLPPILGLTLPNLERLILPYNYLRGPIPRSISNATKLTELDLIDNSFSGYIPSTLGDLRNLQWLNLAYNNLTFQSSSHAVRTLASLANCKYLQRIELSGNPLNFVLPTSIGNFSSSLDHFGLENCNIKGNIPEDIGNIRGLIFLNLGSNEVTGTIPAQIGNFRGLQTLYLDHNELQGYIPQEICRLKSLWSFHLGGNKLTGLVPTCFGNLTSLRELSLSSNRLNSTLPSTLWGLEDILYLDLSSNNLTGSLPLSIGNLKVVTELYLSDNQLSGDIPSGVGSLQNLVNLSLARNGFEGPIPQSFAGLISLESLDLSENNLSGVIPKSLEALVHLKRFNVSFNKLQGEIPDGGPFKKFIGDSFMKNKALCGASRFQVLPCKSEAFGKPRKTTNFRLKYILPVVLATVAAILILVVTYVLVKHRKRNKKLASEEDIPSVAIWRRISYHELNRATDGFNEINLLGAGSFGKVYKGTLTDGVEVAIKVFNLQLDEAFKSFDTECEVLCNIRHRNLVKIISSCSNTDFKALVLSYMPNGNLEKWLYSHNYF
;
A
#
# COMPACT_ATOMS: atom_id res chain seq x y z
N LYS A 1 13.81 -6.70 37.26
CA LYS A 1 14.14 -5.69 38.31
C LYS A 1 13.50 -6.11 39.64
N ILE A 2 14.14 -7.04 40.38
CA ILE A 2 13.75 -7.46 41.75
C ILE A 2 15.01 -7.43 42.61
N SER A 3 15.59 -6.23 42.80
CA SER A 3 16.77 -6.06 43.66
C SER A 3 16.77 -4.79 44.52
N ASN A 4 15.77 -3.90 44.41
CA ASN A 4 15.73 -2.66 45.20
C ASN A 4 14.74 -2.64 46.38
N LEU A 5 14.00 -3.72 46.66
CA LEU A 5 13.16 -3.82 47.86
C LEU A 5 13.87 -4.43 49.08
N ARG A 6 15.05 -5.03 48.91
CA ARG A 6 15.76 -5.72 50.01
C ARG A 6 16.65 -4.78 50.84
N ASN A 7 17.02 -3.62 50.30
CA ASN A 7 17.84 -2.62 51.02
C ASN A 7 17.00 -1.60 51.81
N LEU A 8 15.71 -1.41 51.48
CA LEU A 8 14.81 -0.53 52.24
C LEU A 8 14.33 -1.19 53.56
N PHE A 9 14.20 -2.53 53.57
CA PHE A 9 13.81 -3.29 54.77
C PHE A 9 14.96 -3.48 55.79
N MET A 10 16.23 -3.40 55.36
CA MET A 10 17.37 -3.44 56.30
C MET A 10 17.68 -2.08 56.94
N MET A 11 17.28 -0.96 56.33
CA MET A 11 17.52 0.38 56.87
C MET A 11 16.47 0.81 57.92
N VAL A 12 15.25 0.27 57.85
CA VAL A 12 14.19 0.51 58.87
C VAL A 12 14.35 -0.39 60.10
N SER A 13 15.04 -1.53 59.97
CA SER A 13 15.34 -2.46 61.08
C SER A 13 16.46 -1.96 62.03
N GLN A 14 17.24 -0.95 61.62
CA GLN A 14 18.33 -0.37 62.42
C GLN A 14 17.95 0.90 63.21
N LEU A 15 16.73 1.43 63.08
CA LEU A 15 16.27 2.63 63.81
C LEU A 15 15.36 2.35 65.02
N ILE A 16 15.05 1.08 65.33
CA ILE A 16 14.19 0.67 66.47
C ILE A 16 15.00 -0.10 67.55
N LYS A 17 16.28 0.24 67.74
CA LYS A 17 17.08 -0.29 68.86
C LYS A 17 18.00 0.77 69.45
N THR A 18 17.44 1.74 70.18
CA THR A 18 18.04 2.28 71.41
C THR A 18 17.10 3.24 72.15
N ASN A 19 16.81 2.88 73.41
CA ASN A 19 16.46 3.73 74.55
C ASN A 19 15.15 4.55 74.55
N HIS A 20 14.15 4.08 75.33
CA HIS A 20 14.05 4.52 76.73
C HIS A 20 13.11 3.62 77.55
N PHE A 21 13.75 2.70 78.26
CA PHE A 21 13.20 1.81 79.28
C PHE A 21 13.17 2.58 80.62
N PHE A 22 12.30 3.57 80.80
CA PHE A 22 12.14 4.24 82.12
C PHE A 22 10.78 4.91 82.39
N PHE A 23 9.76 4.74 81.54
CA PHE A 23 8.45 5.39 81.75
C PHE A 23 7.28 4.42 82.04
N VAL A 24 7.53 3.10 82.04
CA VAL A 24 6.46 2.09 82.14
C VAL A 24 6.20 1.62 83.59
N THR A 25 7.09 1.92 84.54
CA THR A 25 6.94 1.43 85.92
C THR A 25 6.21 2.37 86.88
N THR A 26 5.97 3.64 86.53
CA THR A 26 5.26 4.58 87.42
C THR A 26 3.75 4.65 87.19
N VAL A 27 3.25 4.17 86.05
CA VAL A 27 1.81 4.27 85.69
C VAL A 27 1.00 3.06 86.18
N ILE A 28 1.65 1.92 86.44
CA ILE A 28 0.95 0.66 86.78
C ILE A 28 0.54 0.59 88.27
N VAL A 29 1.09 1.45 89.14
CA VAL A 29 0.74 1.46 90.59
C VAL A 29 -0.48 2.37 90.88
N PHE A 30 -0.88 3.25 89.96
CA PHE A 30 -1.95 4.23 90.23
C PHE A 30 -3.37 3.77 89.86
N LEU A 31 -3.55 2.59 89.24
CA LEU A 31 -4.85 2.14 88.72
C LEU A 31 -5.57 1.07 89.55
N LEU A 32 -5.08 0.72 90.75
CA LEU A 32 -5.69 -0.33 91.59
C LEU A 32 -6.50 0.15 92.81
N HIS A 33 -6.91 1.43 92.88
CA HIS A 33 -7.82 1.89 93.95
C HIS A 33 -8.93 2.80 93.39
N CYS A 34 -10.08 2.20 93.11
CA CYS A 34 -11.41 2.86 93.07
C CYS A 34 -11.80 3.29 94.53
N PRO A 35 -12.80 4.17 94.82
CA PRO A 35 -13.83 4.76 93.95
C PRO A 35 -14.28 6.22 94.30
N LYS A 36 -15.24 6.72 93.48
CA LYS A 36 -16.30 7.75 93.74
C LYS A 36 -16.16 9.17 93.16
N LEU A 37 -17.06 9.40 92.19
CA LEU A 37 -17.98 10.54 92.02
C LEU A 37 -17.40 11.94 91.74
N ALA A 38 -17.62 12.44 90.52
CA ALA A 38 -18.74 13.34 90.25
C ALA A 38 -18.91 13.61 88.75
N ARG A 39 -20.16 13.53 88.29
CA ARG A 39 -20.63 13.88 86.95
C ARG A 39 -20.41 15.38 86.67
N PHE A 40 -19.87 15.70 85.50
CA PHE A 40 -20.29 16.86 84.71
C PHE A 40 -20.31 16.48 83.22
N PRO A 41 -21.25 17.00 82.42
CA PRO A 41 -21.68 16.38 81.18
C PRO A 41 -20.70 16.66 80.04
N VAL A 42 -20.29 15.61 79.33
CA VAL A 42 -19.83 15.75 77.95
C VAL A 42 -21.07 16.02 77.12
N ALA A 43 -21.25 17.27 76.71
CA ALA A 43 -22.11 17.55 75.56
C ALA A 43 -21.46 16.85 74.35
N ALA A 44 -22.02 15.70 73.97
CA ALA A 44 -21.70 15.05 72.71
C ALA A 44 -22.17 15.97 71.58
N ALA A 45 -21.24 16.68 70.94
CA ALA A 45 -21.49 17.21 69.62
C ALA A 45 -21.66 16.00 68.70
N ALA A 46 -22.86 15.80 68.17
CA ALA A 46 -23.15 14.76 67.19
C ALA A 46 -22.21 14.93 65.99
N HIS A 47 -21.31 13.96 65.78
CA HIS A 47 -20.37 13.97 64.66
C HIS A 47 -21.12 13.63 63.35
N ASP A 48 -21.04 14.53 62.38
CA ASP A 48 -21.74 14.51 61.09
C ASP A 48 -21.17 13.50 60.08
N ILE A 49 -21.09 12.21 60.47
CA ILE A 49 -20.78 11.08 59.57
C ILE A 49 -22.00 10.63 58.76
N ASN A 50 -23.20 11.02 59.20
CA ASN A 50 -24.46 10.74 58.53
C ASN A 50 -24.50 11.34 57.12
N THR A 51 -23.88 12.51 56.93
CA THR A 51 -23.76 13.14 55.61
C THR A 51 -22.95 12.27 54.65
N ASP A 52 -21.74 11.83 55.04
CA ASP A 52 -20.91 10.97 54.17
C ASP A 52 -21.60 9.64 53.84
N GLN A 53 -22.28 9.03 54.82
CA GLN A 53 -23.06 7.81 54.63
C GLN A 53 -24.19 8.01 53.62
N SER A 54 -24.94 9.11 53.73
CA SER A 54 -26.03 9.41 52.80
C SER A 54 -25.53 9.63 51.36
N VAL A 55 -24.36 10.25 51.19
CA VAL A 55 -23.75 10.50 49.88
C VAL A 55 -23.31 9.18 49.23
N LEU A 56 -22.63 8.31 49.98
CA LEU A 56 -22.19 7.02 49.46
C LEU A 56 -23.37 6.09 49.16
N LEU A 57 -24.44 6.09 49.96
CA LEU A 57 -25.67 5.36 49.61
C LEU A 57 -26.35 5.94 48.36
N SER A 58 -26.35 7.27 48.18
CA SER A 58 -26.82 7.87 46.93
C SER A 58 -26.01 7.41 45.73
N LEU A 59 -24.69 7.24 45.86
CA LEU A 59 -23.83 6.69 44.80
C LEU A 59 -24.18 5.22 44.53
N LYS A 60 -24.37 4.41 45.58
CA LYS A 60 -24.84 3.02 45.46
C LYS A 60 -26.13 2.94 44.66
N ASP A 61 -27.10 3.82 44.91
CA ASP A 61 -28.38 3.83 44.19
C ASP A 61 -28.24 4.22 42.70
N HIS A 62 -27.15 4.91 42.33
CA HIS A 62 -26.83 5.28 40.95
C HIS A 62 -25.97 4.24 40.23
N ILE A 63 -25.52 3.19 40.94
CA ILE A 63 -24.87 2.02 40.36
C ILE A 63 -25.97 1.03 39.97
N THR A 64 -26.22 0.91 38.67
CA THR A 64 -27.27 0.05 38.12
C THR A 64 -26.83 -1.39 37.94
N TYR A 65 -25.52 -1.64 37.87
CA TYR A 65 -24.96 -2.99 37.75
C TYR A 65 -23.67 -3.11 38.58
N ASP A 66 -23.64 -4.14 39.42
CA ASP A 66 -22.52 -4.52 40.28
C ASP A 66 -22.29 -6.05 40.10
N PRO A 67 -21.38 -6.47 39.21
CA PRO A 67 -21.27 -7.86 38.76
C PRO A 67 -20.97 -8.83 39.91
N ASN A 68 -20.20 -8.37 40.90
CA ASN A 68 -19.78 -9.19 42.03
C ASN A 68 -20.65 -8.96 43.29
N ASN A 69 -21.71 -8.14 43.18
CA ASN A 69 -22.52 -7.66 44.32
C ASN A 69 -21.67 -7.08 45.47
N THR A 70 -20.49 -6.53 45.15
CA THR A 70 -19.51 -6.10 46.15
C THR A 70 -20.01 -4.90 46.93
N ILE A 71 -20.50 -3.89 46.24
CA ILE A 71 -21.06 -2.68 46.85
C ILE A 71 -22.47 -2.96 47.38
N ALA A 72 -23.27 -3.73 46.62
CA ALA A 72 -24.63 -4.10 46.98
C ALA A 72 -24.72 -4.70 48.39
N GLN A 73 -23.83 -5.64 48.73
CA GLN A 73 -23.82 -6.34 50.02
C GLN A 73 -23.03 -5.61 51.12
N ASN A 74 -21.95 -4.90 50.76
CA ASN A 74 -21.05 -4.33 51.75
C ASN A 74 -21.50 -2.95 52.28
N TRP A 75 -22.03 -2.08 51.41
CA TRP A 75 -22.45 -0.74 51.79
C TRP A 75 -23.85 -0.78 52.41
N SER A 76 -23.92 -0.77 53.74
CA SER A 76 -25.17 -0.94 54.50
C SER A 76 -25.31 0.11 55.61
N ILE A 77 -26.54 0.57 55.87
CA ILE A 77 -26.85 1.48 56.98
C ILE A 77 -26.46 0.92 58.36
N SER A 78 -26.30 -0.40 58.48
CA SER A 78 -25.95 -1.09 59.72
C SER A 78 -24.45 -1.11 60.05
N THR A 79 -23.59 -0.69 59.12
CA THR A 79 -22.13 -0.68 59.28
C THR A 79 -21.56 0.73 59.09
N SER A 80 -20.40 1.00 59.69
CA SER A 80 -19.71 2.28 59.52
C SER A 80 -19.17 2.44 58.09
N VAL A 81 -19.33 3.62 57.49
CA VAL A 81 -18.77 3.93 56.15
C VAL A 81 -17.26 3.69 56.06
N CYS A 82 -16.55 3.80 57.17
CA CYS A 82 -15.09 3.67 57.20
C CYS A 82 -14.59 2.22 57.07
N ILE A 83 -15.49 1.24 57.11
CA ILE A 83 -15.17 -0.18 56.81
C ILE A 83 -15.75 -0.62 55.47
N TRP A 84 -16.37 0.28 54.71
CA TRP A 84 -16.92 -0.05 53.40
C TRP A 84 -15.80 -0.24 52.37
N ILE A 85 -15.96 -1.23 51.50
CA ILE A 85 -15.02 -1.52 50.42
C ILE A 85 -14.87 -0.27 49.56
N GLY A 86 -13.62 0.10 49.29
CA GLY A 86 -13.26 1.28 48.51
C GLY A 86 -13.29 2.60 49.28
N VAL A 87 -13.73 2.62 50.55
CA VAL A 87 -13.83 3.85 51.36
C VAL A 87 -12.70 3.93 52.38
N THR A 88 -12.03 5.08 52.45
CA THR A 88 -11.05 5.39 53.51
C THR A 88 -11.49 6.62 54.27
N CYS A 89 -11.44 6.58 55.60
CA CYS A 89 -11.74 7.72 56.47
C CYS A 89 -10.49 8.28 57.15
N GLY A 90 -10.50 9.58 57.44
CA GLY A 90 -9.44 10.23 58.20
C GLY A 90 -9.46 9.85 59.69
N VAL A 91 -8.26 9.64 60.25
CA VAL A 91 -8.05 9.11 61.62
C VAL A 91 -8.60 10.03 62.72
N ARG A 92 -8.62 11.35 62.49
CA ARG A 92 -9.03 12.35 63.51
C ARG A 92 -10.49 12.76 63.45
N HIS A 93 -11.04 12.85 62.24
CA HIS A 93 -12.38 13.41 61.99
C HIS A 93 -13.39 12.35 61.56
N LEU A 94 -12.95 11.12 61.26
CA LEU A 94 -13.79 10.00 60.83
C LEU A 94 -14.68 10.34 59.62
N ARG A 95 -14.21 11.25 58.77
CA ARG A 95 -14.85 11.64 57.50
C ARG A 95 -14.15 10.94 56.35
N VAL A 96 -14.88 10.67 55.27
CA VAL A 96 -14.35 10.03 54.06
C VAL A 96 -13.29 10.92 53.41
N THR A 97 -12.10 10.38 53.23
CA THR A 97 -10.95 11.04 52.60
C THR A 97 -10.58 10.41 51.27
N ALA A 98 -10.87 9.14 51.04
CA ALA A 98 -10.66 8.50 49.74
C ALA A 98 -11.83 7.60 49.37
N LEU A 99 -12.17 7.62 48.08
CA LEU A 99 -13.08 6.69 47.44
C LEU A 99 -12.36 6.07 46.24
N ASN A 100 -12.14 4.76 46.29
CA ASN A 100 -11.45 3.99 45.26
C ASN A 100 -12.30 2.78 44.85
N LEU A 101 -12.90 2.86 43.67
CA LEU A 101 -13.71 1.81 43.04
C LEU A 101 -13.09 1.31 41.73
N TYR A 102 -11.77 1.43 41.60
CA TYR A 102 -11.01 0.98 40.43
C TYR A 102 -11.32 -0.47 40.04
N ASP A 103 -11.57 -0.72 38.74
CA ASP A 103 -11.67 -2.06 38.15
C ASP A 103 -12.66 -3.01 38.86
N MET A 104 -13.84 -2.48 39.19
CA MET A 104 -14.90 -3.24 39.85
C MET A 104 -15.99 -3.71 38.86
N GLY A 105 -15.91 -3.32 37.59
CA GLY A 105 -16.89 -3.65 36.54
C GLY A 105 -18.26 -2.98 36.75
N LEU A 106 -18.30 -1.85 37.46
CA LEU A 106 -19.53 -1.15 37.84
C LEU A 106 -20.12 -0.39 36.65
N VAL A 107 -21.45 -0.39 36.53
CA VAL A 107 -22.19 0.45 35.57
C VAL A 107 -23.06 1.42 36.36
N GLY A 108 -23.05 2.69 36.00
CA GLY A 108 -23.87 3.69 36.69
C GLY A 108 -23.53 5.13 36.33
N THR A 109 -23.99 6.06 37.16
CA THR A 109 -23.69 7.50 37.05
C THR A 109 -23.17 8.06 38.37
N ILE A 110 -22.51 9.22 38.34
CA ILE A 110 -22.10 9.92 39.55
C ILE A 110 -23.25 10.86 39.99
N PRO A 111 -23.83 10.69 41.19
CA PRO A 111 -24.88 11.59 41.66
C PRO A 111 -24.31 12.95 42.07
N PRO A 112 -25.09 14.06 41.95
CA PRO A 112 -24.71 15.38 42.44
C PRO A 112 -24.27 15.43 43.91
N HIS A 113 -24.84 14.57 44.75
CA HIS A 113 -24.54 14.51 46.18
C HIS A 113 -23.06 14.21 46.48
N ILE A 114 -22.30 13.64 45.54
CA ILE A 114 -20.86 13.37 45.69
C ILE A 114 -20.07 14.62 46.13
N GLY A 115 -20.51 15.81 45.70
CA GLY A 115 -19.90 17.09 46.05
C GLY A 115 -19.98 17.44 47.54
N ASN A 116 -20.76 16.72 48.34
CA ASN A 116 -20.89 16.93 49.79
C ASN A 116 -19.84 16.15 50.60
N LEU A 117 -18.99 15.31 49.99
CA LEU A 117 -17.85 14.66 50.63
C LEU A 117 -16.71 15.66 50.88
N SER A 118 -16.92 16.64 51.75
CA SER A 118 -16.04 17.81 51.92
C SER A 118 -14.60 17.51 52.38
N PHE A 119 -14.32 16.27 52.81
CA PHE A 119 -12.99 15.79 53.21
C PHE A 119 -12.28 14.95 52.15
N LEU A 120 -12.92 14.69 51.01
CA LEU A 120 -12.38 13.83 49.96
C LEU A 120 -11.14 14.46 49.33
N THR A 121 -10.04 13.70 49.36
CA THR A 121 -8.75 14.03 48.75
C THR A 121 -8.43 13.14 47.56
N TYR A 122 -9.05 11.97 47.46
CA TYR A 122 -8.79 10.99 46.38
C TYR A 122 -10.10 10.37 45.90
N LEU A 123 -10.38 10.51 44.61
CA LEU A 123 -11.51 9.86 43.92
C LEU A 123 -10.97 9.05 42.75
N ASN A 124 -11.16 7.74 42.75
CA ASN A 124 -10.80 6.86 41.64
C ASN A 124 -11.98 5.96 41.28
N LEU A 125 -12.48 6.11 40.05
CA LEU A 125 -13.51 5.29 39.43
C LEU A 125 -13.02 4.66 38.11
N GLU A 126 -11.71 4.67 37.85
CA GLU A 126 -11.13 4.21 36.59
C GLU A 126 -11.46 2.74 36.30
N ASN A 127 -11.46 2.40 35.00
CA ASN A 127 -11.70 1.06 34.48
C ASN A 127 -13.04 0.46 34.93
N ASN A 128 -14.12 1.18 34.64
CA ASN A 128 -15.49 0.76 34.90
C ASN A 128 -16.36 1.11 33.69
N SER A 129 -17.68 1.13 33.86
CA SER A 129 -18.64 1.51 32.82
C SER A 129 -19.56 2.63 33.31
N PHE A 130 -19.03 3.56 34.12
CA PHE A 130 -19.76 4.77 34.49
C PHE A 130 -20.01 5.63 33.26
N HIS A 131 -21.19 6.26 33.17
CA HIS A 131 -21.61 7.05 32.03
C HIS A 131 -22.33 8.34 32.44
N GLY A 132 -22.73 9.14 31.45
CA GLY A 132 -23.40 10.43 31.67
C GLY A 132 -22.41 11.58 31.92
N SER A 133 -22.94 12.75 32.26
CA SER A 133 -22.12 13.96 32.50
C SER A 133 -21.61 14.06 33.92
N LEU A 134 -20.43 14.68 34.10
CA LEU A 134 -19.94 15.00 35.44
C LEU A 134 -20.85 16.00 36.14
N PRO A 135 -21.27 15.72 37.40
CA PRO A 135 -22.09 16.66 38.16
C PRO A 135 -21.28 17.91 38.53
N ASN A 136 -21.91 19.08 38.42
CA ASN A 136 -21.28 20.38 38.72
C ASN A 136 -20.80 20.47 40.17
N GLU A 137 -21.48 19.77 41.07
CA GLU A 137 -21.23 19.76 42.51
C GLU A 137 -19.84 19.22 42.87
N LEU A 138 -19.17 18.49 41.96
CA LEU A 138 -17.76 18.10 42.13
C LEU A 138 -16.86 19.31 42.39
N SER A 139 -17.23 20.52 41.93
CA SER A 139 -16.49 21.76 42.18
C SER A 139 -16.45 22.18 43.66
N ARG A 140 -17.26 21.56 44.53
CA ARG A 140 -17.29 21.80 45.99
C ARG A 140 -16.22 21.01 46.74
N LEU A 141 -15.55 20.06 46.08
CA LEU A 141 -14.52 19.21 46.68
C LEU A 141 -13.17 19.94 46.76
N HIS A 142 -13.10 20.99 47.57
CA HIS A 142 -11.93 21.89 47.68
C HIS A 142 -10.63 21.22 48.17
N ARG A 143 -10.71 20.00 48.72
CA ARG A 143 -9.56 19.23 49.21
C ARG A 143 -9.10 18.15 48.23
N LEU A 144 -9.77 18.00 47.10
CA LEU A 144 -9.47 16.95 46.14
C LEU A 144 -8.05 17.14 45.59
N GLU A 145 -7.21 16.13 45.77
CA GLU A 145 -5.84 16.10 45.29
C GLU A 145 -5.71 15.26 44.02
N SER A 146 -6.53 14.23 43.86
CA SER A 146 -6.50 13.36 42.70
C SER A 146 -7.90 12.93 42.30
N ILE A 147 -8.18 13.02 41.00
CA ILE A 147 -9.39 12.51 40.37
C ILE A 147 -9.03 11.62 39.18
N GLY A 148 -9.39 10.35 39.27
CA GLY A 148 -9.22 9.35 38.22
C GLY A 148 -10.59 8.84 37.77
N LEU A 149 -10.95 9.14 36.53
CA LEU A 149 -12.21 8.74 35.89
C LEU A 149 -11.98 8.06 34.53
N GLY A 150 -10.72 7.75 34.20
CA GLY A 150 -10.35 7.17 32.91
C GLY A 150 -10.96 5.80 32.63
N TYR A 151 -10.97 5.39 31.36
CA TYR A 151 -11.51 4.10 30.90
C TYR A 151 -12.95 3.87 31.38
N ASN A 152 -13.84 4.79 30.98
CA ASN A 152 -15.28 4.78 31.29
C ASN A 152 -16.07 5.30 30.07
N ASN A 153 -17.38 5.47 30.24
CA ASN A 153 -18.30 5.98 29.21
C ASN A 153 -18.86 7.37 29.57
N PHE A 154 -18.13 8.18 30.32
CA PHE A 154 -18.58 9.54 30.65
C PHE A 154 -18.66 10.42 29.40
N ALA A 155 -19.66 11.29 29.33
CA ALA A 155 -19.94 12.11 28.16
C ALA A 155 -20.30 13.56 28.51
N GLY A 156 -20.34 14.43 27.51
CA GLY A 156 -20.68 15.85 27.69
C GLY A 156 -19.48 16.72 28.08
N GLU A 157 -19.75 17.97 28.46
CA GLU A 157 -18.72 18.98 28.70
C GLU A 157 -18.15 18.92 30.12
N VAL A 158 -16.82 19.01 30.24
CA VAL A 158 -16.14 19.28 31.52
C VAL A 158 -16.12 20.79 31.75
N ARG A 159 -17.07 21.29 32.55
CA ARG A 159 -17.22 22.74 32.77
C ARG A 159 -15.99 23.36 33.45
N LEU A 160 -15.56 24.52 32.92
CA LEU A 160 -14.45 25.32 33.45
C LEU A 160 -14.57 25.62 34.96
N SER A 161 -15.80 25.81 35.46
CA SER A 161 -16.08 26.10 36.88
C SER A 161 -15.58 25.02 37.83
N PHE A 162 -15.39 23.78 37.36
CA PHE A 162 -14.86 22.69 38.16
C PHE A 162 -13.44 22.98 38.70
N PHE A 163 -12.64 23.75 37.96
CA PHE A 163 -11.23 24.02 38.29
C PHE A 163 -11.00 25.36 39.00
N ASN A 164 -11.98 26.26 39.02
CA ASN A 164 -11.79 27.64 39.50
C ASN A 164 -11.35 27.76 40.97
N ASN A 165 -11.74 26.83 41.84
CA ASN A 165 -11.45 26.84 43.28
C ASN A 165 -10.66 25.61 43.75
N SER A 166 -9.94 24.94 42.85
CA SER A 166 -9.24 23.70 43.13
C SER A 166 -7.75 23.95 43.41
N SER A 167 -7.43 24.39 44.64
CA SER A 167 -6.04 24.72 45.04
C SER A 167 -5.19 23.53 45.49
N SER A 168 -5.79 22.35 45.64
CA SER A 168 -5.13 21.14 46.13
C SER A 168 -4.93 20.07 45.07
N LEU A 169 -5.53 20.25 43.89
CA LEU A 169 -5.57 19.25 42.82
C LEU A 169 -4.19 19.07 42.20
N LYS A 170 -3.70 17.83 42.17
CA LYS A 170 -2.38 17.42 41.69
C LYS A 170 -2.47 16.53 40.45
N LEU A 171 -3.47 15.66 40.38
CA LEU A 171 -3.64 14.72 39.28
C LEU A 171 -5.09 14.73 38.78
N VAL A 172 -5.24 14.82 37.47
CA VAL A 172 -6.52 14.68 36.77
C VAL A 172 -6.33 13.68 35.65
N ASP A 173 -7.04 12.55 35.71
CA ASP A 173 -7.08 11.55 34.64
C ASP A 173 -8.53 11.34 34.18
N LEU A 174 -8.83 11.80 32.97
CA LEU A 174 -10.12 11.65 32.28
C LEU A 174 -9.98 10.80 31.00
N THR A 175 -8.89 10.05 30.87
CA THR A 175 -8.51 9.32 29.65
C THR A 175 -9.58 8.36 29.17
N ASP A 176 -9.70 8.15 27.86
CA ASP A 176 -10.55 7.10 27.28
C ASP A 176 -12.00 7.16 27.79
N ASN A 177 -12.67 8.24 27.37
CA ASN A 177 -14.06 8.55 27.67
C ASN A 177 -14.71 9.22 26.43
N GLN A 178 -15.93 9.71 26.57
CA GLN A 178 -16.69 10.42 25.53
C GLN A 178 -16.87 11.91 25.85
N PHE A 179 -15.96 12.50 26.64
CA PHE A 179 -16.04 13.93 26.95
C PHE A 179 -15.90 14.76 25.68
N SER A 180 -16.75 15.79 25.56
CA SER A 180 -16.83 16.66 24.38
C SER A 180 -16.90 18.12 24.79
N GLY A 181 -17.02 19.03 23.82
CA GLY A 181 -17.02 20.48 24.07
C GLY A 181 -15.60 21.07 24.03
N LEU A 182 -15.44 22.26 24.61
CA LEU A 182 -14.15 22.95 24.61
C LEU A 182 -13.17 22.34 25.62
N LEU A 183 -11.88 22.36 25.30
CA LEU A 183 -10.82 22.05 26.25
C LEU A 183 -10.97 22.92 27.51
N PRO A 184 -11.01 22.34 28.73
CA PRO A 184 -11.23 23.10 29.95
C PRO A 184 -9.97 23.89 30.35
N SER A 185 -9.68 24.98 29.65
CA SER A 185 -8.43 25.75 29.73
C SER A 185 -8.01 26.20 31.14
N ASN A 186 -8.95 26.39 32.05
CA ASN A 186 -8.65 26.81 33.42
C ASN A 186 -7.87 25.74 34.22
N ILE A 187 -7.90 24.48 33.80
CA ILE A 187 -7.13 23.40 34.43
C ILE A 187 -5.63 23.70 34.43
N PHE A 188 -5.11 24.35 33.38
CA PHE A 188 -3.69 24.69 33.26
C PHE A 188 -3.25 25.82 34.21
N ASN A 189 -4.21 26.58 34.78
CA ASN A 189 -3.96 27.63 35.75
C ASN A 189 -3.98 27.15 37.21
N VAL A 190 -4.23 25.85 37.45
CA VAL A 190 -4.23 25.27 38.80
C VAL A 190 -2.78 25.14 39.30
N PRO A 191 -2.37 25.86 40.36
CA PRO A 191 -0.96 25.97 40.75
C PRO A 191 -0.37 24.69 41.34
N SER A 192 -1.21 23.82 41.92
CA SER A 192 -0.80 22.55 42.54
C SER A 192 -0.72 21.39 41.54
N LEU A 193 -1.14 21.60 40.29
CA LEU A 193 -1.33 20.52 39.33
C LEU A 193 0.03 19.98 38.85
N ILE A 194 0.17 18.65 38.85
CA ILE A 194 1.38 17.91 38.49
C ILE A 194 1.18 17.17 37.16
N ALA A 195 0.02 16.54 36.97
CA ALA A 195 -0.28 15.78 35.78
C ALA A 195 -1.75 15.96 35.36
N VAL A 196 -1.95 16.07 34.06
CA VAL A 196 -3.27 16.10 33.43
C VAL A 196 -3.27 15.16 32.23
N ASP A 197 -4.18 14.19 32.24
CA ASP A 197 -4.48 13.31 31.11
C ASP A 197 -5.94 13.48 30.69
N LEU A 198 -6.14 13.99 29.47
CA LEU A 198 -7.43 14.17 28.81
C LEU A 198 -7.47 13.39 27.48
N SER A 199 -6.57 12.42 27.30
CA SER A 199 -6.41 11.74 26.03
C SER A 199 -7.59 10.81 25.69
N TYR A 200 -7.73 10.44 24.42
CA TYR A 200 -8.80 9.57 23.93
C TYR A 200 -10.19 10.08 24.33
N ASN A 201 -10.50 11.31 23.92
CA ASN A 201 -11.79 11.97 24.14
C ASN A 201 -12.20 12.72 22.86
N GLN A 202 -13.24 13.55 22.96
CA GLN A 202 -13.78 14.37 21.86
C GLN A 202 -13.65 15.87 22.15
N PHE A 203 -12.66 16.27 22.96
CA PHE A 203 -12.42 17.69 23.24
C PHE A 203 -12.05 18.45 21.96
N SER A 204 -12.50 19.70 21.87
CA SER A 204 -12.31 20.59 20.74
C SER A 204 -11.83 21.97 21.19
N GLY A 205 -11.58 22.87 20.23
CA GLY A 205 -11.00 24.18 20.50
C GLY A 205 -9.49 24.15 20.63
N SER A 206 -8.89 25.24 21.12
CA SER A 206 -7.44 25.42 21.19
C SER A 206 -6.91 25.35 22.61
N VAL A 207 -5.59 25.16 22.72
CA VAL A 207 -4.86 25.43 23.97
C VAL A 207 -5.00 26.91 24.37
N PRO A 208 -4.99 27.24 25.68
CA PRO A 208 -5.14 28.63 26.13
C PRO A 208 -4.01 29.53 25.66
N SER A 209 -4.32 30.79 25.36
CA SER A 209 -3.34 31.80 24.93
C SER A 209 -2.31 32.18 25.99
N SER A 210 -2.58 31.94 27.28
CA SER A 210 -1.69 32.27 28.39
C SER A 210 -1.98 31.43 29.62
N ILE A 211 -0.95 31.08 30.37
CA ILE A 211 -1.02 30.52 31.72
C ILE A 211 -0.59 31.63 32.69
N VAL A 212 -1.41 31.93 33.70
CA VAL A 212 -1.22 33.12 34.56
C VAL A 212 -0.11 32.90 35.60
N ASN A 213 0.08 31.67 36.06
CA ASN A 213 1.02 31.31 37.13
C ASN A 213 2.07 30.31 36.63
N VAL A 214 3.27 30.33 37.23
CA VAL A 214 4.25 29.26 37.03
C VAL A 214 3.68 27.95 37.56
N SER A 215 3.56 26.96 36.69
CA SER A 215 2.93 25.69 36.98
C SER A 215 3.92 24.63 37.48
N LEU A 216 3.45 23.73 38.35
CA LEU A 216 4.18 22.51 38.76
C LEU A 216 3.94 21.35 37.77
N LEU A 217 3.24 21.60 36.65
CA LEU A 217 2.89 20.60 35.66
C LEU A 217 4.13 19.93 35.08
N LYS A 218 4.12 18.60 35.16
CA LYS A 218 5.14 17.69 34.62
C LYS A 218 4.64 16.93 33.41
N MET A 219 3.35 16.62 33.35
CA MET A 219 2.75 15.85 32.27
C MET A 219 1.48 16.55 31.76
N ILE A 220 1.42 16.73 30.44
CA ILE A 220 0.22 17.14 29.72
C ILE A 220 -0.02 16.13 28.60
N ASN A 221 -1.12 15.36 28.72
CA ASN A 221 -1.54 14.44 27.68
C ASN A 221 -2.92 14.84 27.12
N LEU A 222 -2.92 15.25 25.86
CA LEU A 222 -4.10 15.67 25.09
C LEU A 222 -4.27 14.82 23.83
N ARG A 223 -3.55 13.69 23.72
CA ARG A 223 -3.53 12.83 22.54
C ARG A 223 -4.94 12.38 22.15
N GLN A 224 -5.20 12.19 20.85
CA GLN A 224 -6.44 11.60 20.34
C GLN A 224 -7.68 12.39 20.78
N ASN A 225 -7.78 13.63 20.31
CA ASN A 225 -8.91 14.51 20.50
C ASN A 225 -9.20 15.26 19.17
N ASN A 226 -10.14 16.21 19.20
CA ASN A 226 -10.46 17.09 18.07
C ASN A 226 -9.95 18.52 18.32
N LEU A 227 -8.81 18.67 19.00
CA LEU A 227 -8.22 19.97 19.32
C LEU A 227 -7.59 20.59 18.08
N SER A 228 -7.69 21.91 17.95
CA SER A 228 -7.18 22.66 16.79
C SER A 228 -6.60 24.00 17.21
N GLY A 229 -6.10 24.79 16.25
CA GLY A 229 -5.49 26.08 16.54
C GLY A 229 -3.96 26.01 16.63
N GLN A 230 -3.35 27.17 16.75
CA GLN A 230 -1.90 27.29 16.97
C GLN A 230 -1.57 27.13 18.44
N ILE A 231 -0.40 26.55 18.72
CA ILE A 231 0.15 26.57 20.08
C ILE A 231 0.80 27.95 20.28
N PRO A 232 0.38 28.74 21.28
CA PRO A 232 0.94 30.06 21.54
C PRO A 232 2.42 29.98 21.91
N GLU A 233 3.23 30.89 21.36
CA GLU A 233 4.69 30.88 21.55
C GLU A 233 5.07 30.85 23.03
N ASN A 234 4.52 31.74 23.85
CA ASN A 234 4.97 31.98 25.23
C ASN A 234 4.32 31.07 26.29
N ILE A 235 3.52 30.07 25.89
CA ILE A 235 2.79 29.22 26.86
C ILE A 235 3.76 28.40 27.73
N PHE A 236 4.89 27.97 27.15
CA PHE A 236 5.85 27.09 27.81
C PHE A 236 6.80 27.84 28.76
N ASP A 237 6.89 29.16 28.68
CA ASP A 237 7.66 29.97 29.63
C ASP A 237 7.11 29.87 31.06
N HIS A 238 5.85 29.43 31.19
CA HIS A 238 5.15 29.23 32.46
C HIS A 238 5.11 27.77 32.91
N LEU A 239 5.78 26.86 32.18
CA LEU A 239 5.80 25.40 32.42
C LEU A 239 7.23 24.86 32.61
N PRO A 240 8.04 25.38 33.56
CA PRO A 240 9.45 25.02 33.67
C PRO A 240 9.70 23.56 34.08
N GLU A 241 8.74 22.94 34.78
CA GLU A 241 8.82 21.56 35.29
C GLU A 241 8.35 20.49 34.28
N LEU A 242 7.91 20.90 33.08
CA LEU A 242 7.31 20.00 32.09
C LEU A 242 8.32 18.94 31.64
N LYS A 243 7.89 17.67 31.70
CA LYS A 243 8.65 16.48 31.31
C LYS A 243 8.03 15.77 30.10
N GLU A 244 6.71 15.74 30.05
CA GLU A 244 5.96 14.92 29.11
C GLU A 244 4.88 15.78 28.45
N LEU A 245 4.94 15.85 27.11
CA LEU A 245 3.97 16.56 26.30
C LEU A 245 3.48 15.66 25.15
N TYR A 246 2.22 15.24 25.24
CA TYR A 246 1.58 14.38 24.25
C TYR A 246 0.40 15.09 23.60
N LEU A 247 0.55 15.49 22.33
CA LEU A 247 -0.44 16.22 21.54
C LEU A 247 -0.87 15.47 20.28
N SER A 248 -0.36 14.25 20.07
CA SER A 248 -0.53 13.50 18.83
C SER A 248 -2.00 13.19 18.51
N TYR A 249 -2.32 12.99 17.23
CA TYR A 249 -3.69 12.73 16.75
C TYR A 249 -4.68 13.84 17.15
N ASN A 250 -4.42 15.04 16.65
CA ASN A 250 -5.28 16.23 16.78
C ASN A 250 -5.25 17.02 15.45
N GLN A 251 -5.72 18.26 15.46
CA GLN A 251 -5.76 19.18 14.31
C GLN A 251 -4.97 20.47 14.59
N PHE A 252 -3.92 20.41 15.43
CA PHE A 252 -3.06 21.56 15.69
C PHE A 252 -2.33 21.98 14.42
N TYR A 253 -2.15 23.29 14.20
CA TYR A 253 -1.46 23.83 13.03
C TYR A 253 -0.55 25.01 13.42
N GLY A 254 0.21 25.53 12.45
CA GLY A 254 1.20 26.60 12.70
C GLY A 254 2.58 26.04 13.03
N GLU A 255 3.49 26.89 13.47
CA GLU A 255 4.87 26.49 13.82
C GLU A 255 4.95 25.81 15.18
N ILE A 256 5.96 24.97 15.37
CA ILE A 256 6.32 24.45 16.71
C ILE A 256 6.91 25.62 17.51
N PRO A 257 6.35 25.97 18.69
CA PRO A 257 6.85 27.08 19.49
C PRO A 257 8.31 26.90 19.92
N ARG A 258 9.14 27.93 19.78
CA ARG A 258 10.55 27.87 20.21
C ARG A 258 10.66 27.79 21.73
N SER A 259 9.77 28.49 22.42
CA SER A 259 9.69 28.53 23.88
C SER A 259 9.38 27.15 24.52
N LEU A 260 8.86 26.17 23.75
CA LEU A 260 8.76 24.77 24.19
C LEU A 260 10.11 24.21 24.70
N PHE A 261 11.20 24.59 24.04
CA PHE A 261 12.53 24.10 24.37
C PHE A 261 13.24 24.94 25.47
N ASN A 262 12.49 25.84 26.12
CA ASN A 262 12.86 26.42 27.41
C ASN A 262 12.56 25.45 28.57
N CYS A 263 11.66 24.48 28.38
CA CYS A 263 11.38 23.42 29.35
C CYS A 263 12.56 22.45 29.48
N LYS A 264 13.51 22.74 30.38
CA LYS A 264 14.76 21.97 30.54
C LYS A 264 14.57 20.55 31.07
N HIS A 265 13.39 20.23 31.58
CA HIS A 265 13.05 18.92 32.09
C HIS A 265 12.33 18.01 31.09
N LEU A 266 12.12 18.48 29.85
CA LEU A 266 11.40 17.75 28.81
C LEU A 266 12.14 16.45 28.44
N GLN A 267 11.41 15.34 28.46
CA GLN A 267 11.88 13.97 28.23
C GLN A 267 11.13 13.31 27.08
N HIS A 268 9.81 13.42 27.06
CA HIS A 268 8.96 12.83 26.03
C HIS A 268 8.16 13.91 25.31
N LEU A 269 8.30 13.95 23.98
CA LEU A 269 7.63 14.92 23.13
C LEU A 269 6.97 14.23 21.94
N SER A 270 5.64 14.26 21.91
CA SER A 270 4.84 13.63 20.86
C SER A 270 3.83 14.62 20.28
N MET A 271 3.98 14.94 19.00
CA MET A 271 3.13 15.87 18.25
C MET A 271 2.72 15.30 16.89
N SER A 272 2.89 13.99 16.68
CA SER A 272 2.59 13.31 15.42
C SER A 272 1.10 13.37 15.03
N TYR A 273 0.77 13.21 13.76
CA TYR A 273 -0.60 13.22 13.26
C TYR A 273 -1.33 14.52 13.63
N ASN A 274 -0.80 15.63 13.15
CA ASN A 274 -1.34 16.98 13.25
C ASN A 274 -1.08 17.73 11.93
N ASN A 275 -1.32 19.04 11.91
CA ASN A 275 -1.10 19.91 10.77
C ASN A 275 0.03 20.94 11.05
N PHE A 276 1.00 20.63 11.92
CA PHE A 276 2.14 21.53 12.19
C PHE A 276 2.91 21.81 10.91
N SER A 277 3.43 23.02 10.78
CA SER A 277 4.09 23.56 9.59
C SER A 277 5.35 24.34 9.99
N GLY A 278 6.09 24.87 9.02
CA GLY A 278 7.35 25.57 9.30
C GLY A 278 8.48 24.60 9.65
N THR A 279 9.57 25.12 10.22
CA THR A 279 10.79 24.35 10.50
C THR A 279 10.77 23.75 11.90
N ILE A 280 11.53 22.67 12.12
CA ILE A 280 11.87 22.23 13.47
C ILE A 280 12.78 23.31 14.11
N PRO A 281 12.42 23.91 15.27
CA PRO A 281 13.22 24.96 15.88
C PRO A 281 14.61 24.50 16.30
N VAL A 282 15.64 25.30 16.04
CA VAL A 282 17.04 25.02 16.45
C VAL A 282 17.17 24.97 17.97
N GLU A 283 16.28 25.66 18.69
CA GLU A 283 16.20 25.63 20.14
C GLU A 283 15.96 24.23 20.69
N ILE A 284 15.52 23.25 19.88
CA ILE A 284 15.38 21.85 20.31
C ILE A 284 16.63 21.29 21.01
N GLY A 285 17.84 21.72 20.60
CA GLY A 285 19.09 21.32 21.26
C GLY A 285 19.25 21.79 22.70
N ASN A 286 18.36 22.64 23.20
CA ASN A 286 18.33 23.09 24.58
C ASN A 286 17.71 22.06 25.55
N SER A 287 16.92 21.11 25.04
CA SER A 287 16.20 20.12 25.85
C SER A 287 17.00 18.82 25.97
N THR A 288 18.18 18.90 26.59
CA THR A 288 19.17 17.80 26.62
C THR A 288 18.73 16.53 27.36
N LEU A 289 17.59 16.57 28.07
CA LEU A 289 16.98 15.40 28.72
C LEU A 289 15.97 14.66 27.82
N LEU A 290 15.74 15.13 26.60
CA LEU A 290 14.86 14.45 25.64
C LEU A 290 15.34 13.03 25.36
N LEU A 291 14.41 12.09 25.49
CA LEU A 291 14.56 10.67 25.18
C LEU A 291 13.89 10.33 23.85
N GLU A 292 12.74 10.94 23.57
CA GLU A 292 11.93 10.57 22.41
C GLU A 292 11.33 11.81 21.75
N ILE A 293 11.45 11.88 20.41
CA ILE A 293 10.83 12.91 19.57
C ILE A 293 9.96 12.22 18.53
N PHE A 294 8.66 12.50 18.55
CA PHE A 294 7.70 12.01 17.56
C PHE A 294 6.96 13.19 16.90
N PHE A 295 7.38 13.57 15.68
CA PHE A 295 6.77 14.64 14.88
C PHE A 295 6.18 14.15 13.55
N SER A 296 6.03 12.84 13.40
CA SER A 296 5.58 12.19 12.18
C SER A 296 4.19 12.66 11.70
N TYR A 297 3.89 12.57 10.40
CA TYR A 297 2.59 12.95 9.84
C TYR A 297 2.19 14.38 10.18
N ASN A 298 2.98 15.33 9.70
CA ASN A 298 2.76 16.77 9.79
C ASN A 298 3.18 17.42 8.45
N ASN A 299 3.15 18.75 8.38
CA ASN A 299 3.60 19.55 7.23
C ASN A 299 4.93 20.28 7.53
N LEU A 300 5.80 19.72 8.38
CA LEU A 300 7.08 20.34 8.71
C LEU A 300 7.99 20.38 7.49
N GLN A 301 8.76 21.44 7.34
CA GLN A 301 9.60 21.70 6.17
C GLN A 301 10.99 22.21 6.56
N GLY A 302 11.88 22.31 5.57
CA GLY A 302 13.26 22.75 5.76
C GLY A 302 14.16 21.67 6.35
N ALA A 303 15.39 22.04 6.69
CA ALA A 303 16.40 21.13 7.19
C ALA A 303 16.07 20.58 8.60
N ILE A 304 16.54 19.36 8.87
CA ILE A 304 16.65 18.86 10.25
C ILE A 304 17.78 19.64 10.96
N PRO A 305 17.54 20.30 12.11
CA PRO A 305 18.56 21.09 12.79
C PRO A 305 19.76 20.26 13.29
N GLU A 306 20.98 20.76 13.12
CA GLU A 306 22.20 20.11 13.64
C GLU A 306 22.20 20.03 15.18
N GLU A 307 21.45 20.91 15.83
CA GLU A 307 21.26 20.99 17.28
C GLU A 307 20.63 19.73 17.89
N ILE A 308 19.90 18.93 17.11
CA ILE A 308 19.42 17.61 17.57
C ILE A 308 20.61 16.73 18.00
N GLY A 309 21.78 16.91 17.36
CA GLY A 309 23.03 16.26 17.75
C GLY A 309 23.51 16.52 19.19
N LYS A 310 22.97 17.55 19.87
CA LYS A 310 23.28 17.86 21.29
C LYS A 310 22.45 17.02 22.27
N LEU A 311 21.43 16.31 21.81
CA LEU A 311 20.50 15.52 22.63
C LEU A 311 21.12 14.16 22.98
N SER A 312 22.08 14.16 23.90
CA SER A 312 22.89 12.99 24.24
C SER A 312 22.13 11.83 24.92
N ASN A 313 20.85 12.03 25.28
CA ASN A 313 19.98 11.00 25.85
C ASN A 313 18.92 10.51 24.85
N LEU A 314 18.90 11.04 23.62
CA LEU A 314 17.86 10.71 22.65
C LEU A 314 17.97 9.24 22.25
N GLU A 315 16.86 8.52 22.38
CA GLU A 315 16.72 7.10 22.03
C GLU A 315 15.95 6.94 20.72
N ILE A 316 14.90 7.76 20.49
CA ILE A 316 14.03 7.64 19.31
C ILE A 316 13.84 8.99 18.62
N LEU A 317 14.12 9.02 17.31
CA LEU A 317 13.84 10.14 16.42
C LEU A 317 12.87 9.72 15.30
N GLY A 318 11.59 10.12 15.42
CA GLY A 318 10.55 9.85 14.44
C GLY A 318 10.04 11.12 13.75
N LEU A 319 10.42 11.32 12.49
CA LEU A 319 10.04 12.49 11.66
C LEU A 319 9.37 12.09 10.33
N GLN A 320 8.80 10.89 10.26
CA GLN A 320 8.22 10.33 9.02
C GLN A 320 7.08 11.19 8.46
N PHE A 321 6.82 11.14 7.16
CA PHE A 321 5.69 11.80 6.50
C PHE A 321 5.63 13.30 6.83
N ASN A 322 6.69 14.01 6.44
CA ASN A 322 6.79 15.46 6.48
C ASN A 322 7.38 15.96 5.13
N ASN A 323 7.72 17.24 5.05
CA ASN A 323 8.32 17.88 3.88
C ASN A 323 9.76 18.35 4.17
N LEU A 324 10.50 17.60 5.00
CA LEU A 324 11.86 17.95 5.41
C LEU A 324 12.84 17.81 4.23
N THR A 325 13.78 18.74 4.15
CA THR A 325 14.76 18.85 3.05
C THR A 325 16.19 18.72 3.57
N ASP A 326 17.16 18.82 2.66
CA ASP A 326 18.59 18.83 2.94
C ASP A 326 19.12 17.52 3.53
N ASP A 327 20.41 17.52 3.87
CA ASP A 327 21.10 16.33 4.37
C ASP A 327 20.73 16.03 5.83
N ILE A 328 20.71 14.75 6.21
CA ILE A 328 20.60 14.36 7.62
C ILE A 328 21.87 14.82 8.37
N PRO A 329 21.77 15.66 9.40
CA PRO A 329 22.93 16.14 10.14
C PRO A 329 23.82 15.01 10.65
N SER A 330 25.11 15.09 10.34
CA SER A 330 26.09 14.07 10.76
C SER A 330 26.19 13.93 12.29
N THR A 331 25.85 14.99 13.02
CA THR A 331 25.84 15.04 14.49
C THR A 331 24.81 14.10 15.10
N ILE A 332 23.68 13.81 14.42
CA ILE A 332 22.67 12.84 14.88
C ILE A 332 23.27 11.44 14.96
N PHE A 333 24.14 11.11 14.00
CA PHE A 333 24.81 9.82 13.95
C PHE A 333 25.95 9.67 14.98
N ASN A 334 26.12 10.63 15.90
CA ASN A 334 27.02 10.55 17.05
C ASN A 334 26.30 10.35 18.39
N ILE A 335 24.96 10.29 18.39
CA ILE A 335 24.17 10.12 19.61
C ILE A 335 24.13 8.63 19.99
N SER A 336 25.04 8.21 20.87
CA SER A 336 25.25 6.78 21.18
C SER A 336 24.07 6.08 21.88
N THR A 337 23.10 6.84 22.41
CA THR A 337 21.86 6.33 23.02
C THR A 337 20.79 5.97 21.99
N ILE A 338 20.90 6.45 20.74
CA ILE A 338 19.88 6.21 19.72
C ILE A 338 19.67 4.71 19.51
N VAL A 339 18.41 4.32 19.59
CA VAL A 339 17.86 3.01 19.27
C VAL A 339 17.20 3.04 17.91
N GLU A 340 16.56 4.15 17.53
CA GLU A 340 15.82 4.27 16.28
C GLU A 340 15.92 5.64 15.63
N ILE A 341 16.12 5.61 14.31
CA ILE A 341 15.98 6.76 13.42
C ILE A 341 14.96 6.38 12.36
N SER A 342 13.84 7.12 12.30
CA SER A 342 12.80 6.90 11.31
C SER A 342 12.41 8.21 10.61
N LEU A 343 12.72 8.30 9.32
CA LEU A 343 12.62 9.52 8.49
C LEU A 343 11.86 9.29 7.17
N THR A 344 11.08 8.20 7.09
CA THR A 344 10.29 7.80 5.91
C THR A 344 9.54 8.95 5.26
N SER A 345 9.50 9.00 3.93
CA SER A 345 8.67 9.92 3.14
C SER A 345 8.93 11.39 3.50
N ASN A 346 10.13 11.86 3.15
CA ASN A 346 10.56 13.26 3.19
C ASN A 346 11.33 13.58 1.87
N GLN A 347 11.98 14.73 1.80
CA GLN A 347 12.83 15.14 0.67
C GLN A 347 14.32 15.18 1.06
N LEU A 348 14.74 14.29 1.97
CA LEU A 348 16.10 14.31 2.52
C LEU A 348 17.13 13.86 1.49
N THR A 349 18.29 14.52 1.49
CA THR A 349 19.42 14.25 0.60
C THR A 349 20.67 13.82 1.38
N GLY A 350 21.83 13.78 0.72
CA GLY A 350 23.10 13.48 1.38
C GLY A 350 23.39 12.00 1.46
N SER A 351 24.36 11.62 2.29
CA SER A 351 24.82 10.24 2.41
C SER A 351 24.99 9.83 3.87
N LEU A 352 24.84 8.53 4.14
CA LEU A 352 25.10 7.99 5.48
C LEU A 352 26.61 8.12 5.83
N PRO A 353 26.95 8.51 7.07
CA PRO A 353 28.35 8.64 7.48
C PRO A 353 29.11 7.31 7.41
N PRO A 354 30.37 7.31 6.93
CA PRO A 354 31.17 6.08 6.84
C PRO A 354 31.40 5.34 8.16
N ILE A 355 31.30 6.02 9.31
CA ILE A 355 31.53 5.48 10.66
C ILE A 355 30.25 5.21 11.45
N LEU A 356 29.08 5.33 10.81
CA LEU A 356 27.75 5.25 11.44
C LEU A 356 27.58 4.11 12.45
N GLY A 357 27.90 2.87 12.07
CA GLY A 357 27.68 1.74 12.97
C GLY A 357 28.72 1.60 14.08
N LEU A 358 29.81 2.38 14.03
CA LEU A 358 30.76 2.48 15.14
C LEU A 358 30.31 3.51 16.18
N THR A 359 29.59 4.55 15.75
CA THR A 359 29.15 5.65 16.61
C THR A 359 27.78 5.40 17.24
N LEU A 360 26.96 4.51 16.66
CA LEU A 360 25.64 4.14 17.16
C LEU A 360 25.58 2.67 17.64
N PRO A 361 26.15 2.33 18.81
CA PRO A 361 26.22 0.95 19.31
C PRO A 361 24.85 0.38 19.75
N ASN A 362 23.86 1.26 20.01
CA ASN A 362 22.52 0.87 20.45
C ASN A 362 21.48 0.82 19.34
N LEU A 363 21.84 1.16 18.10
CA LEU A 363 20.91 1.25 16.99
C LEU A 363 20.26 -0.12 16.70
N GLU A 364 18.95 -0.16 16.78
CA GLU A 364 18.12 -1.32 16.47
C GLU A 364 17.38 -1.13 15.14
N ARG A 365 16.94 0.09 14.83
CA ARG A 365 16.16 0.38 13.62
C ARG A 365 16.66 1.62 12.87
N LEU A 366 16.98 1.45 11.59
CA LEU A 366 17.28 2.54 10.67
C LEU A 366 16.29 2.50 9.50
N ILE A 367 15.34 3.42 9.51
CA ILE A 367 14.17 3.43 8.62
C ILE A 367 14.17 4.75 7.83
N LEU A 368 14.71 4.72 6.62
CA LEU A 368 14.83 5.86 5.71
C LEU A 368 14.08 5.75 4.35
N PRO A 369 12.98 4.97 4.19
CA PRO A 369 12.24 4.85 2.93
C PRO A 369 11.85 6.18 2.27
N TYR A 370 11.68 6.18 0.94
CA TYR A 370 11.05 7.25 0.18
C TYR A 370 11.70 8.62 0.44
N ASN A 371 12.99 8.73 0.13
CA ASN A 371 13.79 9.95 0.24
C ASN A 371 14.74 10.05 -0.97
N TYR A 372 15.62 11.06 -1.01
CA TYR A 372 16.62 11.26 -2.06
C TYR A 372 18.06 10.99 -1.56
N LEU A 373 18.22 10.09 -0.58
CA LEU A 373 19.53 9.76 -0.01
C LEU A 373 20.40 9.06 -1.05
N ARG A 374 21.69 9.38 -1.06
CA ARG A 374 22.66 8.95 -2.07
C ARG A 374 23.95 8.42 -1.44
N GLY A 375 24.86 8.01 -2.31
CA GLY A 375 26.16 7.46 -1.90
C GLY A 375 26.09 6.00 -1.44
N PRO A 376 27.18 5.44 -0.92
CA PRO A 376 27.24 4.03 -0.55
C PRO A 376 26.62 3.74 0.81
N ILE A 377 26.09 2.52 0.96
CA ILE A 377 25.79 1.96 2.28
C ILE A 377 27.13 1.73 3.01
N PRO A 378 27.38 2.38 4.16
CA PRO A 378 28.67 2.31 4.83
C PRO A 378 28.91 0.90 5.39
N ARG A 379 30.08 0.32 5.14
CA ARG A 379 30.45 -1.01 5.68
C ARG A 379 30.37 -1.09 7.20
N SER A 380 30.59 0.04 7.88
CA SER A 380 30.50 0.13 9.33
C SER A 380 29.11 -0.12 9.88
N ILE A 381 28.03 -0.09 9.07
CA ILE A 381 26.68 -0.40 9.53
C ILE A 381 26.61 -1.77 10.22
N SER A 382 27.46 -2.71 9.78
CA SER A 382 27.62 -4.04 10.36
C SER A 382 28.15 -4.03 11.80
N ASN A 383 28.70 -2.92 12.28
CA ASN A 383 29.15 -2.75 13.66
C ASN A 383 28.02 -2.36 14.62
N ALA A 384 26.85 -1.94 14.11
CA ALA A 384 25.64 -1.75 14.90
C ALA A 384 25.00 -3.11 15.23
N THR A 385 25.63 -3.88 16.11
CA THR A 385 25.30 -5.30 16.33
C THR A 385 23.87 -5.56 16.84
N LYS A 386 23.18 -4.54 17.36
CA LYS A 386 21.77 -4.61 17.77
C LYS A 386 20.78 -4.42 16.63
N LEU A 387 21.22 -4.03 15.44
CA LEU A 387 20.35 -3.72 14.30
C LEU A 387 19.46 -4.93 13.95
N THR A 388 18.15 -4.71 14.03
CA THR A 388 17.11 -5.67 13.68
C THR A 388 16.46 -5.30 12.35
N GLU A 389 16.40 -4.01 12.03
CA GLU A 389 15.73 -3.49 10.84
C GLU A 389 16.59 -2.44 10.13
N LEU A 390 16.88 -2.70 8.86
CA LEU A 390 17.51 -1.77 7.94
C LEU A 390 16.61 -1.60 6.72
N ASP A 391 15.87 -0.49 6.68
CA ASP A 391 14.98 -0.15 5.57
C ASP A 391 15.42 1.15 4.90
N LEU A 392 15.87 1.01 3.66
CA LEU A 392 16.41 2.08 2.81
C LEU A 392 15.68 2.14 1.46
N ILE A 393 14.48 1.55 1.33
CA ILE A 393 13.76 1.45 0.06
C ILE A 393 13.51 2.82 -0.59
N ASP A 394 13.49 2.85 -1.92
CA ASP A 394 13.11 4.03 -2.72
C ASP A 394 13.94 5.27 -2.36
N ASN A 395 15.23 5.16 -2.69
CA ASN A 395 16.26 6.16 -2.51
C ASN A 395 17.23 6.12 -3.71
N SER A 396 18.32 6.88 -3.63
CA SER A 396 19.39 6.91 -4.64
C SER A 396 20.71 6.32 -4.12
N PHE A 397 20.68 5.37 -3.17
CA PHE A 397 21.89 4.70 -2.69
C PHE A 397 22.58 3.97 -3.83
N SER A 398 23.91 4.01 -3.85
CA SER A 398 24.74 3.51 -4.95
C SER A 398 25.93 2.71 -4.43
N GLY A 399 26.78 2.21 -5.33
CA GLY A 399 27.92 1.38 -4.94
C GLY A 399 27.50 -0.05 -4.63
N TYR A 400 28.18 -0.69 -3.69
CA TYR A 400 28.05 -2.14 -3.46
C TYR A 400 27.32 -2.45 -2.17
N ILE A 401 26.45 -3.47 -2.21
CA ILE A 401 25.87 -4.07 -0.99
C ILE A 401 27.01 -4.68 -0.16
N PRO A 402 27.27 -4.24 1.08
CA PRO A 402 28.38 -4.77 1.88
C PRO A 402 28.16 -6.24 2.26
N SER A 403 29.15 -7.10 1.96
CA SER A 403 29.11 -8.51 2.40
C SER A 403 29.15 -8.67 3.92
N THR A 404 29.57 -7.64 4.66
CA THR A 404 29.58 -7.59 6.12
C THR A 404 28.17 -7.48 6.72
N LEU A 405 27.12 -7.22 5.92
CA LEU A 405 25.75 -7.21 6.45
C LEU A 405 25.37 -8.54 7.12
N GLY A 406 25.95 -9.67 6.68
CA GLY A 406 25.79 -10.97 7.32
C GLY A 406 26.39 -11.10 8.72
N ASP A 407 27.14 -10.11 9.19
CA ASP A 407 27.66 -10.05 10.56
C ASP A 407 26.60 -9.58 11.56
N LEU A 408 25.51 -8.94 11.09
CA LEU A 408 24.39 -8.47 11.90
C LEU A 408 23.50 -9.64 12.34
N ARG A 409 23.85 -10.28 13.45
CA ARG A 409 23.19 -11.53 13.89
C ARG A 409 21.74 -11.35 14.32
N ASN A 410 21.33 -10.14 14.68
CA ASN A 410 19.96 -9.81 15.09
C ASN A 410 19.10 -9.29 13.94
N LEU A 411 19.65 -9.15 12.72
CA LEU A 411 18.93 -8.61 11.58
C LEU A 411 17.74 -9.50 11.22
N GLN A 412 16.56 -8.88 11.13
CA GLN A 412 15.27 -9.49 10.83
C GLN A 412 14.73 -8.99 9.49
N TRP A 413 14.91 -7.71 9.19
CA TRP A 413 14.44 -7.10 7.95
C TRP A 413 15.55 -6.31 7.27
N LEU A 414 15.89 -6.72 6.04
CA LEU A 414 16.76 -6.00 5.13
C LEU A 414 15.96 -5.57 3.90
N ASN A 415 15.70 -4.27 3.78
CA ASN A 415 15.01 -3.69 2.63
C ASN A 415 15.87 -2.63 1.96
N LEU A 416 16.38 -2.96 0.78
CA LEU A 416 17.25 -2.10 -0.03
C LEU A 416 16.65 -1.84 -1.41
N ALA A 417 15.37 -2.16 -1.63
CA ALA A 417 14.75 -2.07 -2.95
C ALA A 417 14.71 -0.65 -3.52
N TYR A 418 14.53 -0.55 -4.83
CA TYR A 418 14.41 0.70 -5.59
C TYR A 418 15.54 1.69 -5.26
N ASN A 419 16.77 1.23 -5.49
CA ASN A 419 18.00 2.01 -5.34
C ASN A 419 18.92 1.73 -6.54
N ASN A 420 20.14 2.29 -6.54
CA ASN A 420 21.15 2.09 -7.57
C ASN A 420 22.30 1.18 -7.10
N LEU A 421 22.00 0.17 -6.27
CA LEU A 421 22.98 -0.74 -5.69
C LEU A 421 23.39 -1.82 -6.69
N THR A 422 24.64 -2.27 -6.56
CA THR A 422 25.24 -3.27 -7.45
C THR A 422 26.02 -4.32 -6.65
N PHE A 423 26.41 -5.41 -7.31
CA PHE A 423 27.51 -6.25 -6.84
C PHE A 423 28.78 -5.95 -7.64
N GLN A 424 29.92 -5.87 -6.96
CA GLN A 424 31.22 -5.64 -7.60
C GLN A 424 31.58 -6.72 -8.63
N SER A 425 31.16 -7.95 -8.39
CA SER A 425 31.40 -9.12 -9.25
C SER A 425 30.47 -10.27 -8.83
N SER A 426 30.36 -11.31 -9.66
CA SER A 426 29.60 -12.51 -9.29
C SER A 426 30.15 -13.19 -8.02
N SER A 427 31.48 -13.16 -7.80
CA SER A 427 32.07 -13.69 -6.56
C SER A 427 31.74 -12.84 -5.33
N HIS A 428 31.57 -11.53 -5.51
CA HIS A 428 31.08 -10.65 -4.44
C HIS A 428 29.60 -10.92 -4.12
N ALA A 429 28.76 -11.15 -5.14
CA ALA A 429 27.35 -11.54 -4.94
C ALA A 429 27.24 -12.85 -4.14
N VAL A 430 28.00 -13.88 -4.52
CA VAL A 430 28.07 -15.17 -3.80
C VAL A 430 28.45 -14.96 -2.35
N ARG A 431 29.54 -14.21 -2.07
CA ARG A 431 29.98 -13.95 -0.69
C ARG A 431 28.94 -13.17 0.10
N THR A 432 28.28 -12.19 -0.51
CA THR A 432 27.28 -11.36 0.18
C THR A 432 26.05 -12.17 0.56
N LEU A 433 25.49 -12.92 -0.38
CA LEU A 433 24.32 -13.78 -0.11
C LEU A 433 24.64 -14.92 0.87
N ALA A 434 25.81 -15.55 0.72
CA ALA A 434 26.27 -16.56 1.68
C ALA A 434 26.49 -15.98 3.09
N SER A 435 26.95 -14.73 3.18
CA SER A 435 27.10 -14.03 4.46
C SER A 435 25.73 -13.75 5.09
N LEU A 436 24.75 -13.27 4.34
CA LEU A 436 23.38 -13.01 4.85
C LEU A 436 22.70 -14.29 5.37
N ALA A 437 23.01 -15.46 4.84
CA ALA A 437 22.52 -16.74 5.36
C ALA A 437 22.98 -17.04 6.81
N ASN A 438 23.96 -16.28 7.31
CA ASN A 438 24.41 -16.34 8.70
C ASN A 438 23.49 -15.58 9.68
N CYS A 439 22.63 -14.68 9.20
CA CYS A 439 21.63 -13.97 10.00
C CYS A 439 20.45 -14.91 10.29
N LYS A 440 20.47 -15.56 11.45
CA LYS A 440 19.48 -16.62 11.77
C LYS A 440 18.07 -16.09 12.06
N TYR A 441 17.91 -14.82 12.37
CA TYR A 441 16.60 -14.19 12.57
C TYR A 441 16.08 -13.45 11.34
N LEU A 442 16.81 -13.48 10.21
CA LEU A 442 16.44 -12.77 8.99
C LEU A 442 15.15 -13.37 8.41
N GLN A 443 14.09 -12.57 8.39
CA GLN A 443 12.76 -12.92 7.90
C GLN A 443 12.55 -12.41 6.48
N ARG A 444 13.00 -11.18 6.20
CA ARG A 444 12.72 -10.50 4.93
C ARG A 444 13.97 -9.94 4.29
N ILE A 445 14.15 -10.29 3.02
CA ILE A 445 15.14 -9.68 2.13
C ILE A 445 14.39 -9.09 0.94
N GLU A 446 14.49 -7.79 0.76
CA GLU A 446 13.89 -7.07 -0.35
C GLU A 446 14.97 -6.26 -1.06
N LEU A 447 15.30 -6.66 -2.30
CA LEU A 447 16.36 -6.07 -3.11
C LEU A 447 15.87 -5.58 -4.48
N SER A 448 14.56 -5.68 -4.74
CA SER A 448 13.95 -5.40 -6.05
C SER A 448 14.30 -4.01 -6.60
N GLY A 449 14.33 -3.84 -7.91
CA GLY A 449 14.56 -2.54 -8.55
C GLY A 449 15.99 -1.99 -8.38
N ASN A 450 16.99 -2.85 -8.16
CA ASN A 450 18.41 -2.48 -8.15
C ASN A 450 19.15 -3.12 -9.33
N PRO A 451 20.10 -2.44 -10.00
CA PRO A 451 20.88 -3.02 -11.10
C PRO A 451 21.96 -4.02 -10.62
N LEU A 452 21.56 -5.08 -9.90
CA LEU A 452 22.48 -6.00 -9.22
C LEU A 452 23.33 -6.83 -10.20
N ASN A 453 22.78 -7.18 -11.37
CA ASN A 453 23.47 -7.83 -12.48
C ASN A 453 24.33 -9.04 -12.07
N PHE A 454 23.67 -10.09 -11.57
CA PHE A 454 24.35 -11.29 -11.07
C PHE A 454 23.58 -12.58 -11.40
N VAL A 455 24.21 -13.72 -11.16
CA VAL A 455 23.59 -15.05 -11.29
C VAL A 455 23.29 -15.58 -9.89
N LEU A 456 22.08 -16.12 -9.69
CA LEU A 456 21.69 -16.72 -8.41
C LEU A 456 22.64 -17.87 -8.04
N PRO A 457 23.39 -17.77 -6.91
CA PRO A 457 24.32 -18.81 -6.50
C PRO A 457 23.61 -19.93 -5.73
N THR A 458 24.18 -21.14 -5.73
CA THR A 458 23.67 -22.28 -4.95
C THR A 458 23.64 -22.02 -3.44
N SER A 459 24.49 -21.11 -2.95
CA SER A 459 24.51 -20.69 -1.55
C SER A 459 23.21 -20.05 -1.06
N ILE A 460 22.30 -19.67 -1.97
CA ILE A 460 20.95 -19.23 -1.63
C ILE A 460 20.19 -20.27 -0.80
N GLY A 461 20.44 -21.56 -1.03
CA GLY A 461 19.84 -22.63 -0.25
C GLY A 461 20.30 -22.71 1.21
N ASN A 462 21.29 -21.91 1.61
CA ASN A 462 21.78 -21.85 2.99
C ASN A 462 20.98 -20.91 3.89
N PHE A 463 20.05 -20.12 3.33
CA PHE A 463 19.19 -19.26 4.13
C PHE A 463 18.39 -20.09 5.15
N SER A 464 18.25 -19.53 6.35
CA SER A 464 17.54 -20.16 7.46
C SER A 464 16.05 -20.30 7.13
N SER A 465 15.37 -21.23 7.80
CA SER A 465 13.91 -21.38 7.69
C SER A 465 13.10 -20.22 8.30
N SER A 466 13.79 -19.24 8.89
CA SER A 466 13.18 -17.97 9.32
C SER A 466 12.89 -17.05 8.15
N LEU A 467 13.57 -17.19 7.00
CA LEU A 467 13.33 -16.36 5.83
C LEU A 467 11.97 -16.72 5.21
N ASP A 468 11.04 -15.77 5.25
CA ASP A 468 9.69 -15.89 4.70
C ASP A 468 9.47 -15.06 3.43
N HIS A 469 10.24 -13.99 3.23
CA HIS A 469 10.11 -13.08 2.08
C HIS A 469 11.45 -12.90 1.38
N PHE A 470 11.45 -13.15 0.06
CA PHE A 470 12.60 -12.86 -0.79
C PHE A 470 12.17 -12.17 -2.09
N GLY A 471 12.42 -10.86 -2.17
CA GLY A 471 12.16 -10.02 -3.33
C GLY A 471 13.42 -9.65 -4.10
N LEU A 472 13.40 -9.91 -5.40
CA LEU A 472 14.50 -9.75 -6.35
C LEU A 472 13.97 -9.32 -7.73
N GLU A 473 12.82 -8.66 -7.78
CA GLU A 473 12.21 -8.21 -9.03
C GLU A 473 13.07 -7.14 -9.70
N ASN A 474 13.14 -7.10 -11.03
CA ASN A 474 13.81 -5.99 -11.74
C ASN A 474 15.25 -5.75 -11.26
N CYS A 475 16.04 -6.83 -11.19
CA CYS A 475 17.40 -6.85 -10.64
C CYS A 475 18.50 -7.13 -11.67
N ASN A 476 18.14 -7.24 -12.96
CA ASN A 476 19.01 -7.72 -14.04
C ASN A 476 19.66 -9.09 -13.72
N ILE A 477 18.94 -9.98 -13.04
CA ILE A 477 19.41 -11.31 -12.67
C ILE A 477 19.48 -12.19 -13.91
N LYS A 478 20.58 -12.94 -14.07
CA LYS A 478 20.85 -13.80 -15.23
C LYS A 478 21.04 -15.27 -14.81
N GLY A 479 21.09 -16.15 -15.80
CA GLY A 479 21.33 -17.57 -15.59
C GLY A 479 20.10 -18.28 -15.03
N ASN A 480 20.29 -19.49 -14.50
CA ASN A 480 19.18 -20.35 -14.09
C ASN A 480 18.81 -20.16 -12.61
N ILE A 481 17.57 -20.51 -12.26
CA ILE A 481 17.16 -20.69 -10.86
C ILE A 481 17.85 -21.96 -10.32
N PRO A 482 18.71 -21.89 -9.28
CA PRO A 482 19.39 -23.06 -8.74
C PRO A 482 18.42 -23.98 -7.99
N GLU A 483 18.61 -25.30 -8.08
CA GLU A 483 17.79 -26.29 -7.38
C GLU A 483 17.80 -26.09 -5.86
N ASP A 484 18.93 -25.61 -5.31
CA ASP A 484 19.11 -25.32 -3.89
C ASP A 484 18.13 -24.28 -3.34
N ILE A 485 17.47 -23.49 -4.20
CA ILE A 485 16.43 -22.55 -3.75
C ILE A 485 15.34 -23.27 -2.96
N GLY A 486 15.03 -24.52 -3.32
CA GLY A 486 14.03 -25.36 -2.63
C GLY A 486 14.42 -25.76 -1.19
N ASN A 487 15.62 -25.43 -0.74
CA ASN A 487 16.05 -25.67 0.65
C ASN A 487 15.52 -24.60 1.63
N ILE A 488 15.06 -23.44 1.12
CA ILE A 488 14.54 -22.34 1.95
C ILE A 488 13.07 -22.62 2.33
N ARG A 489 12.86 -23.60 3.20
CA ARG A 489 11.52 -24.14 3.52
C ARG A 489 10.56 -23.15 4.18
N GLY A 490 11.06 -22.04 4.70
CA GLY A 490 10.27 -21.00 5.36
C GLY A 490 9.58 -20.02 4.41
N LEU A 491 9.92 -20.01 3.12
CA LEU A 491 9.42 -19.00 2.18
C LEU A 491 7.90 -19.04 2.03
N ILE A 492 7.31 -17.84 2.14
CA ILE A 492 5.93 -17.49 1.90
C ILE A 492 5.82 -16.66 0.61
N PHE A 493 6.81 -15.81 0.34
CA PHE A 493 6.87 -14.94 -0.82
C PHE A 493 8.21 -15.07 -1.55
N LEU A 494 8.16 -15.34 -2.85
CA LEU A 494 9.31 -15.32 -3.75
C LEU A 494 8.97 -14.53 -5.01
N ASN A 495 9.70 -13.44 -5.25
CA ASN A 495 9.58 -12.65 -6.47
C ASN A 495 10.92 -12.56 -7.20
N LEU A 496 10.98 -13.17 -8.38
CA LEU A 496 12.07 -13.09 -9.35
C LEU A 496 11.61 -12.47 -10.67
N GLY A 497 10.45 -11.81 -10.69
CA GLY A 497 9.84 -11.23 -11.88
C GLY A 497 10.72 -10.16 -12.54
N SER A 498 10.45 -9.84 -13.80
CA SER A 498 11.12 -8.75 -14.53
C SER A 498 12.65 -8.88 -14.52
N ASN A 499 13.20 -10.05 -14.85
CA ASN A 499 14.65 -10.29 -14.89
C ASN A 499 15.05 -10.95 -16.23
N GLU A 500 16.32 -11.35 -16.35
CA GLU A 500 16.87 -12.09 -17.49
C GLU A 500 17.12 -13.57 -17.12
N VAL A 501 16.31 -14.15 -16.23
CA VAL A 501 16.48 -15.53 -15.75
C VAL A 501 16.16 -16.50 -16.88
N THR A 502 17.08 -17.43 -17.15
CA THR A 502 16.99 -18.44 -18.21
C THR A 502 16.76 -19.84 -17.65
N GLY A 503 16.69 -20.84 -18.54
CA GLY A 503 16.62 -22.25 -18.15
C GLY A 503 15.20 -22.67 -17.77
N THR A 504 15.08 -23.76 -17.03
CA THR A 504 13.79 -24.33 -16.63
C THR A 504 13.44 -23.95 -15.20
N ILE A 505 12.15 -23.96 -14.86
CA ILE A 505 11.67 -23.87 -13.47
C ILE A 505 12.07 -25.18 -12.74
N PRO A 506 12.91 -25.14 -11.69
CA PRO A 506 13.37 -26.35 -11.00
C PRO A 506 12.23 -27.00 -10.19
N ALA A 507 12.15 -28.34 -10.23
CA ALA A 507 11.14 -29.13 -9.51
C ALA A 507 11.19 -28.90 -7.98
N GLN A 508 12.36 -28.54 -7.46
CA GLN A 508 12.62 -28.26 -6.05
C GLN A 508 11.83 -27.05 -5.52
N ILE A 509 11.30 -26.18 -6.38
CA ILE A 509 10.31 -25.14 -5.97
C ILE A 509 9.12 -25.78 -5.24
N GLY A 510 8.72 -27.00 -5.60
CA GLY A 510 7.66 -27.74 -4.90
C GLY A 510 7.97 -28.10 -3.43
N ASN A 511 9.16 -27.78 -2.91
CA ASN A 511 9.52 -28.00 -1.51
C ASN A 511 9.04 -26.89 -0.56
N PHE A 512 8.62 -25.73 -1.08
CA PHE A 512 8.15 -24.59 -0.28
C PHE A 512 6.73 -24.82 0.28
N ARG A 513 6.63 -25.55 1.39
CA ARG A 513 5.32 -25.96 1.95
C ARG A 513 4.39 -24.79 2.31
N GLY A 514 4.97 -23.64 2.66
CA GLY A 514 4.24 -22.44 3.06
C GLY A 514 4.08 -21.37 1.98
N LEU A 515 4.56 -21.60 0.75
CA LEU A 515 4.58 -20.56 -0.27
C LEU A 515 3.18 -20.12 -0.67
N GLN A 516 2.95 -18.82 -0.62
CA GLN A 516 1.70 -18.17 -1.01
C GLN A 516 1.86 -17.37 -2.29
N THR A 517 3.02 -16.74 -2.51
CA THR A 517 3.26 -15.92 -3.70
C THR A 517 4.51 -16.38 -4.42
N LEU A 518 4.36 -16.63 -5.73
CA LEU A 518 5.47 -16.98 -6.62
C LEU A 518 5.37 -16.17 -7.92
N TYR A 519 6.29 -15.23 -8.09
CA TYR A 519 6.39 -14.42 -9.30
C TYR A 519 7.68 -14.74 -10.05
N LEU A 520 7.54 -15.28 -11.26
CA LEU A 520 8.62 -15.55 -12.21
C LEU A 520 8.31 -14.95 -13.59
N ASP A 521 7.34 -14.04 -13.67
CA ASP A 521 6.92 -13.39 -14.90
C ASP A 521 8.01 -12.47 -15.48
N HIS A 522 7.87 -12.10 -16.76
CA HIS A 522 8.78 -11.23 -17.49
C HIS A 522 10.25 -11.68 -17.38
N ASN A 523 10.52 -12.90 -17.83
CA ASN A 523 11.83 -13.55 -17.80
C ASN A 523 12.08 -14.34 -19.10
N GLU A 524 13.17 -15.10 -19.16
CA GLU A 524 13.59 -15.92 -20.30
C GLU A 524 13.45 -17.43 -20.01
N LEU A 525 12.55 -17.81 -19.09
CA LEU A 525 12.34 -19.20 -18.69
C LEU A 525 11.74 -20.03 -19.82
N GLN A 526 12.22 -21.25 -19.98
CA GLN A 526 11.86 -22.18 -21.04
C GLN A 526 11.51 -23.57 -20.48
N GLY A 527 11.14 -24.49 -21.36
CA GLY A 527 10.75 -25.85 -20.96
C GLY A 527 9.28 -25.91 -20.52
N TYR A 528 8.96 -26.78 -19.58
CA TYR A 528 7.60 -27.01 -19.10
C TYR A 528 7.42 -26.52 -17.66
N ILE A 529 6.16 -26.34 -17.25
CA ILE A 529 5.79 -26.05 -15.87
C ILE A 529 5.85 -27.38 -15.08
N PRO A 530 6.71 -27.50 -14.03
CA PRO A 530 6.88 -28.77 -13.31
C PRO A 530 5.65 -29.14 -12.48
N GLN A 531 5.34 -30.45 -12.43
CA GLN A 531 4.21 -30.99 -11.66
C GLN A 531 4.37 -30.77 -10.15
N GLU A 532 5.61 -30.63 -9.67
CA GLU A 532 5.96 -30.41 -8.27
C GLU A 532 5.39 -29.10 -7.70
N ILE A 533 5.07 -28.11 -8.54
CA ILE A 533 4.34 -26.89 -8.13
C ILE A 533 3.03 -27.25 -7.42
N CYS A 534 2.42 -28.38 -7.77
CA CYS A 534 1.16 -28.81 -7.15
C CYS A 534 1.28 -29.28 -5.70
N ARG A 535 2.50 -29.31 -5.15
CA ARG A 535 2.77 -29.49 -3.72
C ARG A 535 2.57 -28.19 -2.92
N LEU A 536 2.53 -27.04 -3.57
CA LEU A 536 2.37 -25.72 -2.96
C LEU A 536 0.90 -25.46 -2.60
N LYS A 537 0.39 -26.14 -1.57
CA LYS A 537 -1.03 -26.08 -1.20
C LYS A 537 -1.51 -24.72 -0.70
N SER A 538 -0.59 -23.88 -0.26
CA SER A 538 -0.88 -22.51 0.20
C SER A 538 -0.77 -21.47 -0.91
N LEU A 539 -0.45 -21.86 -2.16
CA LEU A 539 -0.22 -20.93 -3.25
C LEU A 539 -1.48 -20.13 -3.55
N TRP A 540 -1.39 -18.82 -3.36
CA TRP A 540 -2.44 -17.83 -3.48
C TRP A 540 -2.33 -17.06 -4.81
N SER A 541 -1.12 -16.59 -5.15
CA SER A 541 -0.85 -15.89 -6.40
C SER A 541 0.36 -16.47 -7.11
N PHE A 542 0.18 -16.77 -8.40
CA PHE A 542 1.19 -17.42 -9.21
C PHE A 542 1.28 -16.82 -10.61
N HIS A 543 2.37 -16.08 -10.88
CA HIS A 543 2.60 -15.40 -12.14
C HIS A 543 3.84 -15.96 -12.86
N LEU A 544 3.63 -16.39 -14.11
CA LEU A 544 4.64 -16.89 -15.05
C LEU A 544 4.60 -16.15 -16.39
N GLY A 545 3.81 -15.07 -16.48
CA GLY A 545 3.55 -14.38 -17.73
C GLY A 545 4.83 -13.88 -18.42
N GLY A 546 4.85 -13.73 -19.74
CA GLY A 546 5.99 -13.13 -20.46
C GLY A 546 7.27 -13.97 -20.36
N ASN A 547 7.19 -15.26 -20.70
CA ASN A 547 8.31 -16.20 -20.73
C ASN A 547 8.29 -17.03 -22.04
N LYS A 548 9.13 -18.07 -22.14
CA LYS A 548 9.22 -19.01 -23.28
C LYS A 548 8.73 -20.42 -22.90
N LEU A 549 7.82 -20.55 -21.93
CA LEU A 549 7.32 -21.83 -21.45
C LEU A 549 6.47 -22.53 -22.52
N THR A 550 6.56 -23.86 -22.58
CA THR A 550 5.94 -24.73 -23.58
C THR A 550 5.21 -25.90 -22.92
N GLY A 551 4.45 -26.65 -23.70
CA GLY A 551 3.75 -27.85 -23.22
C GLY A 551 2.38 -27.54 -22.62
N LEU A 552 1.96 -28.39 -21.69
CA LEU A 552 0.63 -28.38 -21.09
C LEU A 552 0.59 -27.64 -19.74
N VAL A 553 -0.56 -27.05 -19.43
CA VAL A 553 -0.87 -26.57 -18.07
C VAL A 553 -1.10 -27.80 -17.18
N PRO A 554 -0.39 -27.94 -16.04
CA PRO A 554 -0.54 -29.11 -15.16
C PRO A 554 -1.99 -29.32 -14.70
N THR A 555 -2.50 -30.55 -14.84
CA THR A 555 -3.88 -30.90 -14.46
C THR A 555 -4.18 -30.70 -12.99
N CYS A 556 -3.15 -30.71 -12.15
CA CYS A 556 -3.27 -30.53 -10.71
C CYS A 556 -3.46 -29.08 -10.26
N PHE A 557 -3.40 -28.08 -11.16
CA PHE A 557 -3.70 -26.70 -10.82
C PHE A 557 -5.12 -26.54 -10.29
N GLY A 558 -6.08 -27.31 -10.82
CA GLY A 558 -7.43 -27.37 -10.28
C GLY A 558 -7.55 -27.86 -8.83
N ASN A 559 -6.48 -28.46 -8.28
CA ASN A 559 -6.42 -28.93 -6.89
C ASN A 559 -5.71 -27.94 -5.94
N LEU A 560 -5.33 -26.76 -6.43
CA LEU A 560 -4.76 -25.67 -5.63
C LEU A 560 -5.88 -24.75 -5.16
N THR A 561 -6.67 -25.22 -4.19
CA THR A 561 -7.88 -24.52 -3.72
C THR A 561 -7.62 -23.16 -3.09
N SER A 562 -6.38 -22.88 -2.67
CA SER A 562 -5.96 -21.57 -2.15
C SER A 562 -5.70 -20.52 -3.23
N LEU A 563 -5.60 -20.93 -4.50
CA LEU A 563 -5.24 -20.05 -5.61
C LEU A 563 -6.35 -19.02 -5.84
N ARG A 564 -5.96 -17.76 -5.98
CA ARG A 564 -6.82 -16.61 -6.27
C ARG A 564 -6.38 -15.90 -7.55
N GLU A 565 -5.09 -15.93 -7.85
CA GLU A 565 -4.52 -15.28 -9.02
C GLU A 565 -3.61 -16.26 -9.78
N LEU A 566 -3.87 -16.41 -11.07
CA LEU A 566 -3.06 -17.21 -11.98
C LEU A 566 -2.82 -16.46 -13.28
N SER A 567 -1.56 -16.16 -13.57
CA SER A 567 -1.14 -15.58 -14.84
C SER A 567 -0.12 -16.47 -15.53
N LEU A 568 -0.48 -17.01 -16.69
CA LEU A 568 0.38 -17.78 -17.59
C LEU A 568 0.52 -17.09 -18.96
N SER A 569 0.18 -15.81 -19.06
CA SER A 569 0.06 -15.12 -20.33
C SER A 569 1.38 -14.96 -21.08
N SER A 570 1.34 -14.69 -22.37
CA SER A 570 2.53 -14.38 -23.17
C SER A 570 3.62 -15.46 -23.06
N ASN A 571 3.22 -16.70 -23.34
CA ASN A 571 4.08 -17.88 -23.33
C ASN A 571 3.86 -18.69 -24.64
N ARG A 572 4.37 -19.93 -24.71
CA ARG A 572 4.22 -20.85 -25.86
C ARG A 572 3.49 -22.14 -25.46
N LEU A 573 2.58 -22.08 -24.50
CA LEU A 573 1.77 -23.22 -24.07
C LEU A 573 0.86 -23.67 -25.23
N ASN A 574 0.86 -24.96 -25.58
CA ASN A 574 0.36 -25.41 -26.88
C ASN A 574 -0.63 -26.58 -26.83
N SER A 575 -1.20 -26.85 -25.65
CA SER A 575 -2.14 -27.95 -25.41
C SER A 575 -3.54 -27.43 -25.07
N THR A 576 -4.50 -28.34 -24.96
CA THR A 576 -5.81 -28.06 -24.37
C THR A 576 -5.70 -27.75 -22.88
N LEU A 577 -6.61 -26.92 -22.38
CA LEU A 577 -6.72 -26.61 -20.95
C LEU A 577 -7.31 -27.82 -20.18
N PRO A 578 -6.75 -28.17 -19.01
CA PRO A 578 -7.26 -29.29 -18.22
C PRO A 578 -8.64 -28.97 -17.64
N SER A 579 -9.56 -29.94 -17.68
CA SER A 579 -10.94 -29.75 -17.22
C SER A 579 -11.04 -29.40 -15.72
N THR A 580 -10.06 -29.84 -14.93
CA THR A 580 -9.93 -29.56 -13.50
C THR A 580 -9.68 -28.07 -13.21
N LEU A 581 -9.09 -27.30 -14.13
CA LEU A 581 -8.82 -25.87 -13.95
C LEU A 581 -10.10 -25.08 -13.68
N TRP A 582 -11.20 -25.49 -14.33
CA TRP A 582 -12.51 -24.87 -14.17
C TRP A 582 -13.19 -25.24 -12.84
N GLY A 583 -12.54 -26.00 -11.97
CA GLY A 583 -12.98 -26.27 -10.60
C GLY A 583 -12.43 -25.30 -9.56
N LEU A 584 -11.67 -24.27 -9.96
CA LEU A 584 -11.13 -23.26 -9.04
C LEU A 584 -12.21 -22.23 -8.66
N GLU A 585 -13.17 -22.64 -7.83
CA GLU A 585 -14.35 -21.84 -7.48
C GLU A 585 -14.03 -20.46 -6.88
N ASP A 586 -12.87 -20.34 -6.23
CA ASP A 586 -12.40 -19.12 -5.56
C ASP A 586 -11.45 -18.24 -6.40
N ILE A 587 -11.17 -18.58 -7.68
CA ILE A 587 -10.25 -17.78 -8.50
C ILE A 587 -10.82 -16.38 -8.78
N LEU A 588 -10.02 -15.33 -8.58
CA LEU A 588 -10.38 -13.94 -8.82
C LEU A 588 -9.83 -13.43 -10.15
N TYR A 589 -8.60 -13.82 -10.49
CA TYR A 589 -7.87 -13.41 -11.68
C TYR A 589 -7.32 -14.63 -12.41
N LEU A 590 -7.70 -14.79 -13.69
CA LEU A 590 -7.19 -15.84 -14.57
C LEU A 590 -6.79 -15.26 -15.92
N ASP A 591 -5.48 -15.25 -16.19
CA ASP A 591 -4.92 -14.81 -17.46
C ASP A 591 -4.10 -15.92 -18.13
N LEU A 592 -4.60 -16.39 -19.26
CA LEU A 592 -3.98 -17.41 -20.12
C LEU A 592 -3.79 -16.87 -21.54
N SER A 593 -3.85 -15.55 -21.70
CA SER A 593 -3.79 -14.90 -23.01
C SER A 593 -2.42 -15.06 -23.68
N SER A 594 -2.34 -14.81 -24.99
CA SER A 594 -1.09 -14.81 -25.75
C SER A 594 -0.29 -16.11 -25.61
N ASN A 595 -0.94 -17.22 -25.97
CA ASN A 595 -0.36 -18.56 -25.98
C ASN A 595 -0.78 -19.30 -27.28
N ASN A 596 -0.52 -20.60 -27.35
CA ASN A 596 -0.92 -21.47 -28.45
C ASN A 596 -1.97 -22.51 -27.98
N LEU A 597 -2.80 -22.16 -27.00
CA LEU A 597 -3.78 -23.07 -26.40
C LEU A 597 -4.86 -23.45 -27.41
N THR A 598 -5.29 -24.71 -27.38
CA THR A 598 -6.26 -25.28 -28.34
C THR A 598 -7.48 -25.87 -27.62
N GLY A 599 -8.46 -26.34 -28.40
CA GLY A 599 -9.68 -26.97 -27.89
C GLY A 599 -10.81 -25.98 -27.61
N SER A 600 -11.90 -26.47 -27.02
CA SER A 600 -13.10 -25.69 -26.72
C SER A 600 -13.26 -25.39 -25.24
N LEU A 601 -13.96 -24.30 -24.92
CA LEU A 601 -14.32 -23.98 -23.53
C LEU A 601 -15.46 -24.88 -23.02
N PRO A 602 -15.34 -25.50 -21.83
CA PRO A 602 -16.38 -26.35 -21.29
C PRO A 602 -17.47 -25.55 -20.57
N LEU A 603 -18.65 -26.16 -20.39
CA LEU A 603 -19.75 -25.56 -19.60
C LEU A 603 -19.35 -25.25 -18.15
N SER A 604 -18.42 -26.04 -17.60
CA SER A 604 -17.90 -25.91 -16.23
C SER A 604 -17.14 -24.61 -15.97
N ILE A 605 -16.80 -23.81 -17.00
CA ILE A 605 -16.25 -22.46 -16.81
C ILE A 605 -17.15 -21.59 -15.91
N GLY A 606 -18.45 -21.87 -15.90
CA GLY A 606 -19.42 -21.21 -15.02
C GLY A 606 -19.24 -21.50 -13.53
N ASN A 607 -18.35 -22.40 -13.13
CA ASN A 607 -18.06 -22.71 -11.73
C ASN A 607 -17.14 -21.66 -11.07
N LEU A 608 -16.46 -20.80 -11.84
CA LEU A 608 -15.54 -19.77 -11.32
C LEU A 608 -16.31 -18.57 -10.72
N LYS A 609 -17.17 -18.82 -9.72
CA LYS A 609 -18.22 -17.87 -9.32
C LYS A 609 -17.74 -16.50 -8.87
N VAL A 610 -16.51 -16.42 -8.33
CA VAL A 610 -15.94 -15.16 -7.83
C VAL A 610 -15.01 -14.46 -8.81
N VAL A 611 -14.78 -15.03 -10.01
CA VAL A 611 -13.85 -14.46 -10.98
C VAL A 611 -14.27 -13.06 -11.41
N THR A 612 -13.29 -12.16 -11.43
CA THR A 612 -13.46 -10.75 -11.80
C THR A 612 -12.78 -10.45 -13.13
N GLU A 613 -11.64 -11.10 -13.40
CA GLU A 613 -10.82 -10.87 -14.58
C GLU A 613 -10.55 -12.22 -15.26
N LEU A 614 -10.96 -12.35 -16.53
CA LEU A 614 -10.77 -13.55 -17.32
C LEU A 614 -10.25 -13.21 -18.73
N TYR A 615 -8.98 -13.53 -18.96
CA TYR A 615 -8.27 -13.26 -20.21
C TYR A 615 -7.84 -14.56 -20.89
N LEU A 616 -8.40 -14.81 -22.08
CA LEU A 616 -8.12 -15.98 -22.93
C LEU A 616 -7.77 -15.57 -24.37
N SER A 617 -7.52 -14.29 -24.61
CA SER A 617 -7.25 -13.77 -25.94
C SER A 617 -5.95 -14.30 -26.54
N ASP A 618 -5.77 -14.16 -27.85
CA ASP A 618 -4.52 -14.55 -28.54
C ASP A 618 -4.17 -16.01 -28.32
N ASN A 619 -5.07 -16.89 -28.72
CA ASN A 619 -4.89 -18.34 -28.64
C ASN A 619 -5.51 -19.01 -29.88
N GLN A 620 -5.55 -20.35 -29.87
CA GLN A 620 -6.17 -21.17 -30.90
C GLN A 620 -7.41 -21.91 -30.37
N LEU A 621 -8.11 -21.30 -29.40
CA LEU A 621 -9.36 -21.85 -28.85
C LEU A 621 -10.44 -21.81 -29.92
N SER A 622 -11.36 -22.79 -29.91
CA SER A 622 -12.34 -22.99 -30.97
C SER A 622 -13.67 -23.54 -30.43
N GLY A 623 -14.65 -23.73 -31.33
CA GLY A 623 -16.01 -24.15 -30.97
C GLY A 623 -16.86 -22.98 -30.46
N ASP A 624 -18.04 -23.30 -29.94
CA ASP A 624 -18.97 -22.30 -29.42
C ASP A 624 -18.51 -21.77 -28.05
N ILE A 625 -18.84 -20.51 -27.76
CA ILE A 625 -18.71 -19.96 -26.41
C ILE A 625 -19.82 -20.59 -25.53
N PRO A 626 -19.50 -21.32 -24.44
CA PRO A 626 -20.49 -22.03 -23.65
C PRO A 626 -21.37 -21.07 -22.84
N SER A 627 -22.65 -21.43 -22.67
CA SER A 627 -23.61 -20.62 -21.91
C SER A 627 -23.22 -20.44 -20.42
N GLY A 628 -22.37 -21.32 -19.89
CA GLY A 628 -21.86 -21.28 -18.52
C GLY A 628 -21.09 -20.00 -18.18
N VAL A 629 -20.44 -19.36 -19.15
CA VAL A 629 -19.79 -18.04 -18.96
C VAL A 629 -20.78 -17.01 -18.45
N GLY A 630 -22.03 -17.03 -18.93
CA GLY A 630 -23.08 -16.12 -18.49
C GLY A 630 -23.49 -16.23 -17.02
N SER A 631 -22.96 -17.21 -16.28
CA SER A 631 -23.20 -17.38 -14.84
C SER A 631 -22.17 -16.71 -13.93
N LEU A 632 -21.15 -16.04 -14.51
CA LEU A 632 -20.06 -15.37 -13.81
C LEU A 632 -20.45 -13.93 -13.43
N GLN A 633 -21.32 -13.79 -12.44
CA GLN A 633 -21.96 -12.50 -12.11
C GLN A 633 -20.98 -11.42 -11.62
N ASN A 634 -19.84 -11.82 -11.05
CA ASN A 634 -18.78 -10.93 -10.55
C ASN A 634 -17.77 -10.53 -11.63
N LEU A 635 -17.86 -11.08 -12.84
CA LEU A 635 -16.90 -10.84 -13.90
C LEU A 635 -16.99 -9.38 -14.37
N VAL A 636 -15.87 -8.68 -14.30
CA VAL A 636 -15.69 -7.27 -14.68
C VAL A 636 -15.10 -7.18 -16.08
N ASN A 637 -14.04 -7.95 -16.36
CA ASN A 637 -13.39 -7.95 -17.66
C ASN A 637 -13.31 -9.35 -18.26
N LEU A 638 -13.78 -9.47 -19.50
CA LEU A 638 -13.70 -10.69 -20.31
C LEU A 638 -13.06 -10.38 -21.65
N SER A 639 -11.96 -11.08 -21.96
CA SER A 639 -11.37 -11.06 -23.30
C SER A 639 -11.24 -12.47 -23.87
N LEU A 640 -11.92 -12.72 -24.98
CA LEU A 640 -11.82 -13.91 -25.81
C LEU A 640 -11.28 -13.57 -27.22
N ALA A 641 -10.74 -12.36 -27.39
CA ALA A 641 -10.33 -11.83 -28.68
C ALA A 641 -9.27 -12.70 -29.37
N ARG A 642 -9.16 -12.62 -30.70
CA ARG A 642 -8.10 -13.29 -31.48
C ARG A 642 -8.01 -14.79 -31.18
N ASN A 643 -9.11 -15.48 -31.44
CA ASN A 643 -9.26 -16.94 -31.31
C ASN A 643 -10.05 -17.49 -32.51
N GLY A 644 -10.38 -18.78 -32.46
CA GLY A 644 -11.22 -19.48 -33.44
C GLY A 644 -12.66 -19.73 -32.98
N PHE A 645 -13.21 -18.96 -32.03
CA PHE A 645 -14.58 -19.19 -31.54
C PHE A 645 -15.62 -18.97 -32.63
N GLU A 646 -16.62 -19.85 -32.68
CA GLU A 646 -17.72 -19.84 -33.65
C GLU A 646 -19.09 -19.81 -32.96
N GLY A 647 -20.16 -20.02 -33.73
CA GLY A 647 -21.52 -19.98 -33.20
C GLY A 647 -21.98 -18.57 -32.76
N PRO A 648 -23.13 -18.47 -32.08
CA PRO A 648 -23.67 -17.20 -31.62
C PRO A 648 -23.07 -16.72 -30.30
N ILE A 649 -23.10 -15.41 -30.07
CA ILE A 649 -22.87 -14.85 -28.72
C ILE A 649 -23.99 -15.37 -27.80
N PRO A 650 -23.70 -16.04 -26.66
CA PRO A 650 -24.72 -16.64 -25.81
C PRO A 650 -25.66 -15.61 -25.21
N GLN A 651 -26.97 -15.88 -25.26
CA GLN A 651 -27.97 -15.01 -24.60
C GLN A 651 -27.77 -14.91 -23.09
N SER A 652 -27.14 -15.93 -22.47
CA SER A 652 -26.84 -15.96 -21.04
C SER A 652 -25.83 -14.89 -20.62
N PHE A 653 -25.10 -14.24 -21.53
CA PHE A 653 -24.18 -13.14 -21.20
C PHE A 653 -24.90 -11.95 -20.54
N ALA A 654 -26.22 -11.83 -20.68
CA ALA A 654 -27.02 -10.88 -19.92
C ALA A 654 -26.96 -11.09 -18.39
N GLY A 655 -26.50 -12.25 -17.93
CA GLY A 655 -26.23 -12.55 -16.52
C GLY A 655 -24.90 -12.03 -15.99
N LEU A 656 -24.01 -11.49 -16.84
CA LEU A 656 -22.73 -10.90 -16.46
C LEU A 656 -22.92 -9.48 -15.89
N ILE A 657 -23.73 -9.35 -14.85
CA ILE A 657 -24.26 -8.06 -14.38
C ILE A 657 -23.20 -7.04 -13.95
N SER A 658 -21.99 -7.49 -13.56
CA SER A 658 -20.88 -6.62 -13.14
C SER A 658 -19.93 -6.24 -14.29
N LEU A 659 -20.18 -6.71 -15.51
CA LEU A 659 -19.24 -6.60 -16.62
C LEU A 659 -19.05 -5.15 -17.06
N GLU A 660 -17.78 -4.73 -17.11
CA GLU A 660 -17.36 -3.41 -17.58
C GLU A 660 -16.66 -3.47 -18.94
N SER A 661 -15.93 -4.55 -19.23
CA SER A 661 -15.22 -4.74 -20.50
C SER A 661 -15.49 -6.11 -21.11
N LEU A 662 -15.93 -6.13 -22.37
CA LEU A 662 -16.13 -7.34 -23.15
C LEU A 662 -15.44 -7.22 -24.51
N ASP A 663 -14.42 -8.05 -24.73
CA ASP A 663 -13.76 -8.16 -26.03
C ASP A 663 -13.92 -9.58 -26.60
N LEU A 664 -14.62 -9.66 -27.73
CA LEU A 664 -14.86 -10.87 -28.52
C LEU A 664 -14.35 -10.68 -29.96
N SER A 665 -13.52 -9.67 -30.21
CA SER A 665 -13.07 -9.31 -31.55
C SER A 665 -12.20 -10.39 -32.19
N GLU A 666 -12.08 -10.36 -33.51
CA GLU A 666 -11.19 -11.24 -34.29
C GLU A 666 -11.46 -12.73 -34.00
N ASN A 667 -12.70 -13.15 -34.20
CA ASN A 667 -13.16 -14.53 -34.06
C ASN A 667 -14.05 -14.92 -35.28
N ASN A 668 -14.65 -16.10 -35.24
CA ASN A 668 -15.59 -16.59 -36.24
C ASN A 668 -17.06 -16.53 -35.77
N LEU A 669 -17.39 -15.70 -34.78
CA LEU A 669 -18.73 -15.61 -34.20
C LEU A 669 -19.76 -15.18 -35.25
N SER A 670 -20.94 -15.77 -35.19
CA SER A 670 -22.02 -15.61 -36.17
C SER A 670 -23.37 -15.34 -35.48
N GLY A 671 -24.46 -15.19 -36.24
CA GLY A 671 -25.76 -14.85 -35.67
C GLY A 671 -25.87 -13.39 -35.22
N VAL A 672 -26.85 -13.10 -34.36
CA VAL A 672 -27.17 -11.73 -33.92
C VAL A 672 -26.45 -11.36 -32.63
N ILE A 673 -26.18 -10.06 -32.44
CA ILE A 673 -25.80 -9.54 -31.11
C ILE A 673 -27.06 -9.59 -30.23
N PRO A 674 -27.08 -10.36 -29.11
CA PRO A 674 -28.28 -10.53 -28.32
C PRO A 674 -28.77 -9.21 -27.72
N LYS A 675 -30.05 -8.88 -27.94
CA LYS A 675 -30.67 -7.69 -27.34
C LYS A 675 -30.66 -7.71 -25.81
N SER A 676 -30.57 -8.88 -25.20
CA SER A 676 -30.45 -9.04 -23.74
C SER A 676 -29.19 -8.38 -23.17
N LEU A 677 -28.15 -8.13 -23.98
CA LEU A 677 -26.94 -7.41 -23.55
C LEU A 677 -27.21 -5.94 -23.19
N GLU A 678 -28.36 -5.37 -23.57
CA GLU A 678 -28.77 -4.04 -23.11
C GLU A 678 -28.94 -3.96 -21.58
N ALA A 679 -29.09 -5.11 -20.90
CA ALA A 679 -29.21 -5.20 -19.44
C ALA A 679 -27.89 -4.96 -18.68
N LEU A 680 -26.74 -4.99 -19.36
CA LEU A 680 -25.41 -4.85 -18.75
C LEU A 680 -25.09 -3.38 -18.47
N VAL A 681 -25.70 -2.82 -17.42
CA VAL A 681 -25.66 -1.37 -17.11
C VAL A 681 -24.26 -0.82 -16.82
N HIS A 682 -23.32 -1.68 -16.39
CA HIS A 682 -21.94 -1.31 -16.08
C HIS A 682 -20.99 -1.39 -17.28
N LEU A 683 -21.44 -1.89 -18.43
CA LEU A 683 -20.58 -2.12 -19.60
C LEU A 683 -20.08 -0.78 -20.19
N LYS A 684 -18.76 -0.60 -20.15
CA LYS A 684 -18.03 0.60 -20.62
C LYS A 684 -17.28 0.34 -21.93
N ARG A 685 -16.79 -0.88 -22.13
CA ARG A 685 -16.04 -1.31 -23.32
C ARG A 685 -16.68 -2.55 -23.92
N PHE A 686 -16.94 -2.49 -25.22
CA PHE A 686 -17.52 -3.60 -25.97
C PHE A 686 -16.86 -3.65 -27.35
N ASN A 687 -16.30 -4.80 -27.71
CA ASN A 687 -15.66 -5.00 -29.00
C ASN A 687 -16.04 -6.37 -29.57
N VAL A 688 -16.69 -6.37 -30.73
CA VAL A 688 -17.07 -7.57 -31.49
C VAL A 688 -16.62 -7.46 -32.94
N SER A 689 -15.69 -6.55 -33.22
CA SER A 689 -15.17 -6.31 -34.55
C SER A 689 -14.52 -7.57 -35.13
N PHE A 690 -14.40 -7.63 -36.46
CA PHE A 690 -13.78 -8.76 -37.17
C PHE A 690 -14.39 -10.13 -36.83
N ASN A 691 -15.73 -10.22 -36.90
CA ASN A 691 -16.49 -11.47 -36.78
C ASN A 691 -17.40 -11.68 -38.02
N LYS A 692 -18.31 -12.66 -37.94
CA LYS A 692 -19.35 -12.97 -38.95
C LYS A 692 -20.76 -12.65 -38.43
N LEU A 693 -20.90 -11.66 -37.54
CA LEU A 693 -22.18 -11.27 -36.95
C LEU A 693 -23.10 -10.59 -37.98
N GLN A 694 -24.40 -10.72 -37.77
CA GLN A 694 -25.45 -10.23 -38.66
C GLN A 694 -26.66 -9.69 -37.89
N GLY A 695 -27.52 -8.94 -38.58
CA GLY A 695 -28.76 -8.42 -38.00
C GLY A 695 -28.60 -7.06 -37.31
N GLU A 696 -29.66 -6.65 -36.61
CA GLU A 696 -29.73 -5.34 -35.96
C GLU A 696 -28.83 -5.28 -34.72
N ILE A 697 -28.01 -4.23 -34.62
CA ILE A 697 -27.23 -3.92 -33.41
C ILE A 697 -28.18 -3.36 -32.34
N PRO A 698 -28.19 -3.89 -31.11
CA PRO A 698 -28.95 -3.32 -30.00
C PRO A 698 -28.65 -1.82 -29.80
N ASP A 699 -29.68 -1.03 -29.49
CA ASP A 699 -29.60 0.44 -29.39
C ASP A 699 -29.94 0.95 -27.96
N GLY A 700 -30.36 0.04 -27.07
CA GLY A 700 -30.65 0.34 -25.67
C GLY A 700 -29.45 0.21 -24.73
N GLY A 701 -29.68 0.55 -23.46
CA GLY A 701 -28.69 0.36 -22.38
C GLY A 701 -27.29 0.95 -22.69
N PRO A 702 -26.19 0.20 -22.46
CA PRO A 702 -24.82 0.66 -22.71
C PRO A 702 -24.53 0.91 -24.20
N PHE A 703 -25.26 0.28 -25.13
CA PHE A 703 -25.01 0.41 -26.57
C PHE A 703 -25.23 1.82 -27.10
N LYS A 704 -25.93 2.68 -26.37
CA LYS A 704 -26.05 4.12 -26.66
C LYS A 704 -24.70 4.83 -26.72
N LYS A 705 -23.69 4.33 -26.01
CA LYS A 705 -22.36 4.94 -25.90
C LYS A 705 -21.34 4.38 -26.91
N PHE A 706 -21.60 3.22 -27.52
CA PHE A 706 -20.66 2.57 -28.44
C PHE A 706 -20.72 3.17 -29.85
N ILE A 707 -19.58 3.13 -30.54
CA ILE A 707 -19.35 3.69 -31.87
C ILE A 707 -18.96 2.59 -32.87
N GLY A 708 -18.79 2.95 -34.13
CA GLY A 708 -18.57 2.00 -35.22
C GLY A 708 -17.36 1.06 -35.08
N ASP A 709 -16.29 1.48 -34.40
CA ASP A 709 -15.07 0.67 -34.23
C ASP A 709 -15.37 -0.67 -33.52
N SER A 710 -16.28 -0.66 -32.56
CA SER A 710 -16.74 -1.86 -31.83
C SER A 710 -17.37 -2.93 -32.73
N PHE A 711 -17.86 -2.56 -33.92
CA PHE A 711 -18.68 -3.42 -34.78
C PHE A 711 -18.07 -3.68 -36.16
N MET A 712 -16.94 -3.03 -36.47
CA MET A 712 -16.37 -3.02 -37.81
C MET A 712 -16.08 -4.44 -38.32
N LYS A 713 -16.09 -4.58 -39.66
CA LYS A 713 -15.80 -5.86 -40.36
C LYS A 713 -16.81 -6.99 -40.14
N ASN A 714 -17.96 -6.72 -39.51
CA ASN A 714 -19.15 -7.58 -39.58
C ASN A 714 -20.09 -7.10 -40.70
N LYS A 715 -19.93 -7.62 -41.93
CA LYS A 715 -20.56 -7.06 -43.14
C LYS A 715 -22.10 -7.09 -43.14
N ALA A 716 -22.73 -7.93 -42.33
CA ALA A 716 -24.16 -8.16 -42.30
C ALA A 716 -24.87 -7.49 -41.10
N LEU A 717 -24.14 -6.72 -40.28
CA LEU A 717 -24.76 -5.90 -39.23
C LEU A 717 -25.45 -4.68 -39.83
N CYS A 718 -26.54 -4.28 -39.19
CA CYS A 718 -27.28 -3.07 -39.52
C CYS A 718 -27.76 -2.35 -38.24
N GLY A 719 -28.10 -1.07 -38.32
CA GLY A 719 -28.58 -0.33 -37.14
C GLY A 719 -28.44 1.18 -37.25
N ALA A 720 -28.34 1.86 -36.11
CA ALA A 720 -28.19 3.31 -36.02
C ALA A 720 -26.92 3.82 -36.72
N SER A 721 -26.98 5.03 -37.30
CA SER A 721 -25.90 5.61 -38.10
C SER A 721 -24.57 5.77 -37.34
N ARG A 722 -24.60 5.98 -36.02
CA ARG A 722 -23.40 6.10 -35.17
C ARG A 722 -22.52 4.85 -35.17
N PHE A 723 -23.11 3.68 -35.43
CA PHE A 723 -22.40 2.41 -35.53
C PHE A 723 -21.68 2.24 -36.86
N GLN A 724 -21.81 3.20 -37.79
CA GLN A 724 -21.17 3.16 -39.12
C GLN A 724 -21.49 1.89 -39.93
N VAL A 725 -22.67 1.31 -39.70
CA VAL A 725 -23.21 0.17 -40.46
C VAL A 725 -24.39 0.62 -41.34
N LEU A 726 -24.83 -0.24 -42.25
CA LEU A 726 -26.01 0.05 -43.08
C LEU A 726 -27.28 0.13 -42.20
N PRO A 727 -28.27 0.98 -42.54
CA PRO A 727 -29.58 0.94 -41.88
C PRO A 727 -30.28 -0.40 -42.11
N CYS A 728 -30.99 -0.92 -41.10
CA CYS A 728 -31.77 -2.14 -41.26
C CYS A 728 -32.93 -1.95 -42.24
N LYS A 729 -33.17 -2.92 -43.12
CA LYS A 729 -34.31 -2.88 -44.05
C LYS A 729 -35.59 -3.16 -43.25
N SER A 730 -36.51 -2.20 -43.22
CA SER A 730 -37.83 -2.39 -42.61
C SER A 730 -38.67 -3.37 -43.44
N GLU A 731 -38.95 -4.57 -42.91
CA GLU A 731 -40.02 -5.40 -43.45
C GLU A 731 -41.36 -4.81 -43.02
N ALA A 732 -42.00 -4.06 -43.93
CA ALA A 732 -43.41 -3.73 -43.81
C ALA A 732 -44.23 -4.99 -44.14
N PHE A 733 -45.03 -5.43 -43.17
CA PHE A 733 -46.07 -6.46 -43.33
C PHE A 733 -46.91 -6.21 -44.59
N GLY A 734 -46.81 -7.11 -45.57
CA GLY A 734 -47.65 -7.15 -46.77
C GLY A 734 -48.16 -8.57 -47.05
N LYS A 735 -49.48 -8.72 -47.08
CA LYS A 735 -50.29 -9.94 -47.33
C LYS A 735 -49.78 -10.85 -48.48
N PRO A 736 -50.15 -12.16 -48.47
CA PRO A 736 -49.52 -13.17 -49.33
C PRO A 736 -49.95 -12.99 -50.79
N ARG A 737 -49.00 -12.98 -51.72
CA ARG A 737 -49.30 -12.99 -53.15
C ARG A 737 -49.06 -14.38 -53.74
N LYS A 738 -50.15 -14.92 -54.28
CA LYS A 738 -50.24 -16.20 -54.99
C LYS A 738 -49.25 -16.28 -56.16
N THR A 739 -48.86 -17.52 -56.41
CA THR A 739 -48.18 -18.06 -57.60
C THR A 739 -48.65 -17.48 -58.93
N THR A 740 -47.73 -17.26 -59.88
CA THR A 740 -47.75 -17.82 -61.25
C THR A 740 -46.55 -17.40 -62.10
N ASN A 741 -46.08 -18.36 -62.90
CA ASN A 741 -45.00 -18.31 -63.89
C ASN A 741 -45.14 -17.19 -64.93
N PHE A 742 -44.03 -16.70 -65.51
CA PHE A 742 -43.77 -16.83 -66.95
C PHE A 742 -42.29 -16.55 -67.33
N ARG A 743 -41.93 -17.16 -68.47
CA ARG A 743 -40.63 -17.60 -68.98
C ARG A 743 -39.60 -16.54 -69.40
N LEU A 744 -38.34 -16.95 -69.29
CA LEU A 744 -37.20 -16.76 -70.20
C LEU A 744 -37.51 -16.16 -71.58
N LYS A 745 -36.85 -15.05 -71.93
CA LYS A 745 -36.50 -14.78 -73.35
C LYS A 745 -35.26 -13.93 -73.66
N TYR A 746 -34.37 -13.55 -72.73
CA TYR A 746 -33.29 -12.60 -73.07
C TYR A 746 -31.88 -12.83 -72.51
N ILE A 747 -31.55 -13.97 -71.88
CA ILE A 747 -30.21 -14.13 -71.23
C ILE A 747 -29.21 -14.97 -72.05
N LEU A 748 -29.59 -15.52 -73.20
CA LEU A 748 -28.71 -16.41 -73.98
C LEU A 748 -27.68 -15.74 -74.94
N PRO A 749 -27.82 -14.49 -75.44
CA PRO A 749 -26.81 -13.92 -76.34
C PRO A 749 -25.58 -13.31 -75.64
N VAL A 750 -25.68 -12.96 -74.36
CA VAL A 750 -24.65 -12.16 -73.67
C VAL A 750 -23.47 -13.02 -73.17
N VAL A 751 -23.71 -14.31 -72.93
CA VAL A 751 -22.70 -15.22 -72.36
C VAL A 751 -21.74 -15.77 -73.42
N LEU A 752 -22.14 -15.82 -74.69
CA LEU A 752 -21.28 -16.33 -75.79
C LEU A 752 -20.27 -15.29 -76.29
N ALA A 753 -20.58 -13.99 -76.19
CA ALA A 753 -19.69 -12.91 -76.64
C ALA A 753 -18.50 -12.69 -75.68
N THR A 754 -18.69 -12.91 -74.38
CA THR A 754 -17.64 -12.71 -73.36
C THR A 754 -16.60 -13.84 -73.37
N VAL A 755 -17.00 -15.07 -73.67
CA VAL A 755 -16.08 -16.23 -73.73
C VAL A 755 -15.17 -16.16 -74.98
N ALA A 756 -15.68 -15.68 -76.12
CA ALA A 756 -14.88 -15.50 -77.33
C ALA A 756 -13.83 -14.40 -77.19
N ALA A 757 -14.16 -13.29 -76.52
CA ALA A 757 -13.24 -12.18 -76.29
C ALA A 757 -12.06 -12.57 -75.37
N ILE A 758 -12.32 -13.41 -74.35
CA ILE A 758 -11.27 -13.88 -73.42
C ILE A 758 -10.32 -14.86 -74.12
N LEU A 759 -10.83 -15.73 -75.00
CA LEU A 759 -10.00 -16.67 -75.76
C LEU A 759 -9.09 -15.95 -76.78
N ILE A 760 -9.60 -14.90 -77.43
CA ILE A 760 -8.79 -14.08 -78.36
C ILE A 760 -7.68 -13.34 -77.61
N LEU A 761 -7.99 -12.77 -76.44
CA LEU A 761 -7.01 -12.07 -75.59
C LEU A 761 -5.87 -12.99 -75.12
N VAL A 762 -6.19 -14.23 -74.74
CA VAL A 762 -5.19 -15.23 -74.31
C VAL A 762 -4.30 -15.68 -75.48
N VAL A 763 -4.86 -15.87 -76.67
CA VAL A 763 -4.07 -16.25 -77.87
C VAL A 763 -3.17 -15.09 -78.31
N THR A 764 -3.65 -13.84 -78.29
CA THR A 764 -2.81 -12.66 -78.56
C THR A 764 -1.72 -12.47 -77.51
N TYR A 765 -2.00 -12.74 -76.24
CA TYR A 765 -1.01 -12.65 -75.16
C TYR A 765 0.14 -13.66 -75.34
N VAL A 766 -0.16 -14.89 -75.78
CA VAL A 766 0.85 -15.92 -76.06
C VAL A 766 1.69 -15.58 -77.31
N LEU A 767 1.06 -15.03 -78.36
CA LEU A 767 1.77 -14.60 -79.58
C LEU A 767 2.65 -13.35 -79.35
N VAL A 768 2.24 -12.43 -78.48
CA VAL A 768 3.02 -11.24 -78.10
C VAL A 768 4.21 -11.62 -77.19
N LYS A 769 4.03 -12.61 -76.30
CA LYS A 769 5.11 -13.12 -75.44
C LYS A 769 6.20 -13.86 -76.24
N HIS A 770 5.84 -14.48 -77.36
CA HIS A 770 6.82 -15.12 -78.26
C HIS A 770 7.58 -14.13 -79.17
N ARG A 771 7.08 -12.91 -79.39
CA ARG A 771 7.73 -11.90 -80.26
C ARG A 771 8.62 -10.88 -79.53
N LYS A 772 8.53 -10.75 -78.20
CA LYS A 772 9.38 -9.81 -77.42
C LYS A 772 10.52 -10.53 -76.70
N ARG A 773 11.37 -11.21 -77.46
CA ARG A 773 12.74 -11.53 -77.06
C ARG A 773 13.69 -10.84 -78.04
N ASN A 774 13.71 -9.50 -78.04
CA ASN A 774 14.79 -8.69 -78.62
C ASN A 774 14.65 -7.19 -78.31
N LYS A 775 15.76 -6.63 -77.80
CA LYS A 775 16.25 -5.23 -77.84
C LYS A 775 15.62 -4.12 -76.94
N LYS A 776 16.45 -3.72 -75.96
CA LYS A 776 17.01 -2.40 -75.57
C LYS A 776 16.17 -1.09 -75.58
N LEU A 777 16.08 -0.51 -74.36
CA LEU A 777 16.36 0.87 -73.85
C LEU A 777 16.13 2.12 -74.73
N ALA A 778 15.26 3.06 -74.28
CA ALA A 778 15.57 4.40 -73.71
C ALA A 778 14.37 5.41 -73.81
N SER A 779 14.15 6.19 -72.72
CA SER A 779 13.60 7.57 -72.54
C SER A 779 12.34 8.06 -73.30
N GLU A 780 11.46 8.94 -72.83
CA GLU A 780 11.10 9.62 -71.55
C GLU A 780 9.78 10.42 -71.84
N GLU A 781 9.19 11.05 -70.81
CA GLU A 781 8.15 12.12 -70.81
C GLU A 781 6.65 11.76 -70.63
N ASP A 782 6.27 11.70 -69.35
CA ASP A 782 5.37 12.59 -68.60
C ASP A 782 3.95 12.98 -69.08
N ILE A 783 2.97 12.57 -68.25
CA ILE A 783 1.68 13.26 -68.02
C ILE A 783 1.45 13.29 -66.48
N PRO A 784 1.05 14.42 -65.87
CA PRO A 784 1.12 14.61 -64.43
C PRO A 784 -0.08 13.99 -63.70
N SER A 785 0.19 13.21 -62.66
CA SER A 785 -0.83 12.71 -61.73
C SER A 785 -0.44 13.01 -60.28
N VAL A 786 -1.37 13.70 -59.62
CA VAL A 786 -1.74 13.64 -58.20
C VAL A 786 -0.75 12.88 -57.31
N ALA A 787 -0.14 13.57 -56.33
CA ALA A 787 0.84 13.02 -55.39
C ALA A 787 0.40 11.68 -54.77
N ILE A 788 0.87 10.57 -55.36
CA ILE A 788 0.75 9.23 -54.80
C ILE A 788 1.84 9.12 -53.73
N TRP A 789 1.43 9.10 -52.47
CA TRP A 789 2.32 8.78 -51.35
C TRP A 789 2.96 7.40 -51.60
N ARG A 790 4.30 7.35 -51.64
CA ARG A 790 5.07 6.13 -51.88
C ARG A 790 4.75 5.09 -50.80
N ARG A 791 4.13 3.98 -51.17
CA ARG A 791 3.94 2.83 -50.27
C ARG A 791 5.18 1.94 -50.28
N ILE A 792 5.80 1.75 -49.12
CA ILE A 792 6.98 0.90 -48.95
C ILE A 792 6.53 -0.43 -48.33
N SER A 793 6.91 -1.55 -48.94
CA SER A 793 6.51 -2.89 -48.47
C SER A 793 7.47 -3.45 -47.41
N TYR A 794 6.99 -4.40 -46.59
CA TYR A 794 7.83 -5.15 -45.64
C TYR A 794 9.06 -5.76 -46.33
N HIS A 795 8.89 -6.38 -47.50
CA HIS A 795 10.01 -6.98 -48.24
C HIS A 795 11.05 -5.97 -48.74
N GLU A 796 10.66 -4.72 -48.94
CA GLU A 796 11.59 -3.64 -49.25
C GLU A 796 12.35 -3.19 -48.00
N LEU A 797 11.66 -3.02 -46.86
CA LEU A 797 12.31 -2.70 -45.58
C LEU A 797 13.25 -3.80 -45.10
N ASN A 798 12.84 -5.05 -45.22
CA ASN A 798 13.65 -6.21 -44.86
C ASN A 798 14.92 -6.29 -45.71
N ARG A 799 14.86 -5.96 -47.01
CA ARG A 799 16.09 -5.88 -47.84
C ARG A 799 16.92 -4.64 -47.54
N ALA A 800 16.27 -3.51 -47.31
CA ALA A 800 16.94 -2.23 -47.02
C ALA A 800 17.77 -2.27 -45.73
N THR A 801 17.38 -3.11 -44.77
CA THR A 801 18.00 -3.24 -43.44
C THR A 801 18.82 -4.53 -43.27
N ASP A 802 19.02 -5.30 -44.34
CA ASP A 802 19.67 -6.62 -44.31
C ASP A 802 19.01 -7.59 -43.30
N GLY A 803 17.68 -7.66 -43.30
CA GLY A 803 16.90 -8.50 -42.40
C GLY A 803 16.77 -7.92 -40.98
N PHE A 804 16.74 -6.58 -40.85
CA PHE A 804 16.76 -5.89 -39.55
C PHE A 804 17.96 -6.29 -38.68
N ASN A 805 19.12 -6.40 -39.33
CA ASN A 805 20.38 -6.79 -38.71
C ASN A 805 20.79 -5.80 -37.61
N GLU A 806 21.34 -6.31 -36.49
CA GLU A 806 21.82 -5.50 -35.37
C GLU A 806 22.93 -4.52 -35.77
N ILE A 807 23.70 -4.81 -36.83
CA ILE A 807 24.72 -3.89 -37.38
C ILE A 807 24.07 -2.58 -37.87
N ASN A 808 22.81 -2.62 -38.29
CA ASN A 808 22.05 -1.47 -38.75
C ASN A 808 21.23 -0.81 -37.65
N LEU A 809 21.30 -1.26 -36.39
CA LEU A 809 20.53 -0.68 -35.29
C LEU A 809 21.09 0.71 -34.91
N LEU A 810 20.23 1.73 -34.98
CA LEU A 810 20.55 3.10 -34.60
C LEU A 810 20.22 3.40 -33.12
N GLY A 811 19.25 2.67 -32.56
CA GLY A 811 18.85 2.78 -31.16
C GLY A 811 17.60 1.94 -30.84
N ALA A 812 17.40 1.64 -29.56
CA ALA A 812 16.24 0.93 -29.05
C ALA A 812 15.61 1.71 -27.89
N GLY A 813 14.29 1.77 -27.84
CA GLY A 813 13.53 2.36 -26.75
C GLY A 813 12.42 1.42 -26.27
N SER A 814 11.63 1.87 -25.30
CA SER A 814 10.54 1.10 -24.68
C SER A 814 9.50 0.56 -25.65
N PHE A 815 9.27 1.24 -26.79
CA PHE A 815 8.20 0.89 -27.74
C PHE A 815 8.68 0.36 -29.10
N GLY A 816 9.99 0.19 -29.30
CA GLY A 816 10.51 -0.31 -30.57
C GLY A 816 12.00 -0.07 -30.81
N LYS A 817 12.48 -0.57 -31.95
CA LYS A 817 13.87 -0.46 -32.41
C LYS A 817 13.92 0.40 -33.68
N VAL A 818 14.98 1.19 -33.85
CA VAL A 818 15.20 2.03 -35.04
C VAL A 818 16.40 1.52 -35.82
N TYR A 819 16.21 1.19 -37.09
CA TYR A 819 17.24 0.67 -37.98
C TYR A 819 17.59 1.67 -39.08
N LYS A 820 18.86 1.71 -39.50
CA LYS A 820 19.29 2.34 -40.74
C LYS A 820 18.97 1.40 -41.90
N GLY A 821 18.45 1.93 -43.00
CA GLY A 821 18.30 1.16 -44.23
C GLY A 821 18.43 2.01 -45.48
N THR A 822 18.72 1.35 -46.60
CA THR A 822 18.81 1.99 -47.92
C THR A 822 17.73 1.41 -48.82
N LEU A 823 16.76 2.25 -49.23
CA LEU A 823 15.66 1.84 -50.10
C LEU A 823 16.15 1.53 -51.53
N THR A 824 15.29 0.91 -52.34
CA THR A 824 15.65 0.43 -53.69
C THR A 824 16.07 1.52 -54.67
N ASP A 825 15.70 2.77 -54.39
CA ASP A 825 16.08 3.98 -55.14
C ASP A 825 17.30 4.70 -54.54
N GLY A 826 17.97 4.10 -53.56
CA GLY A 826 19.20 4.63 -52.95
C GLY A 826 18.99 5.60 -51.79
N VAL A 827 17.74 5.87 -51.39
CA VAL A 827 17.44 6.78 -50.27
C VAL A 827 17.78 6.13 -48.94
N GLU A 828 18.62 6.79 -48.13
CA GLU A 828 18.87 6.40 -46.75
C GLU A 828 17.72 6.79 -45.82
N VAL A 829 17.23 5.84 -45.05
CA VAL A 829 16.08 6.00 -44.15
C VAL A 829 16.37 5.46 -42.75
N ALA A 830 15.68 6.03 -41.77
CA ALA A 830 15.57 5.47 -40.42
C ALA A 830 14.21 4.78 -40.29
N ILE A 831 14.21 3.50 -39.93
CA ILE A 831 13.02 2.65 -39.90
C ILE A 831 12.76 2.28 -38.44
N LYS A 832 11.74 2.92 -37.83
CA LYS A 832 11.30 2.62 -36.47
C LYS A 832 10.30 1.46 -36.54
N VAL A 833 10.71 0.28 -36.07
CA VAL A 833 9.89 -0.93 -35.97
C VAL A 833 9.33 -1.01 -34.56
N PHE A 834 8.01 -1.12 -34.45
CA PHE A 834 7.31 -1.15 -33.15
C PHE A 834 7.26 -2.56 -32.58
N ASN A 835 7.37 -2.67 -31.26
CA ASN A 835 7.18 -3.95 -30.58
C ASN A 835 5.69 -4.23 -30.41
N LEU A 836 5.13 -5.14 -31.22
CA LEU A 836 3.70 -5.47 -31.21
C LEU A 836 3.26 -6.40 -30.06
N GLN A 837 4.16 -6.73 -29.12
CA GLN A 837 3.87 -7.58 -27.96
C GLN A 837 3.38 -6.82 -26.71
N LEU A 838 3.15 -5.50 -26.81
CA LEU A 838 2.66 -4.65 -25.72
C LEU A 838 1.36 -3.95 -26.16
N ASP A 839 0.26 -4.11 -25.42
CA ASP A 839 -1.04 -3.47 -25.72
C ASP A 839 -0.96 -1.92 -25.76
N GLU A 840 -0.01 -1.32 -25.02
CA GLU A 840 0.27 0.12 -25.09
C GLU A 840 0.99 0.56 -26.38
N ALA A 841 1.70 -0.35 -27.06
CA ALA A 841 2.39 -0.03 -28.32
C ALA A 841 1.41 0.14 -29.50
N PHE A 842 0.22 -0.48 -29.45
CA PHE A 842 -0.85 -0.23 -30.42
C PHE A 842 -1.40 1.19 -30.29
N LYS A 843 -1.72 1.61 -29.05
CA LYS A 843 -2.11 3.01 -28.76
C LYS A 843 -0.99 3.98 -29.10
N SER A 844 0.27 3.64 -28.81
CA SER A 844 1.43 4.47 -29.14
C SER A 844 1.64 4.61 -30.65
N PHE A 845 1.51 3.55 -31.45
CA PHE A 845 1.61 3.64 -32.91
C PHE A 845 0.48 4.48 -33.52
N ASP A 846 -0.76 4.26 -33.12
CA ASP A 846 -1.92 5.00 -33.67
C ASP A 846 -1.90 6.46 -33.19
N THR A 847 -1.54 6.71 -31.92
CA THR A 847 -1.32 8.06 -31.36
C THR A 847 -0.13 8.76 -32.00
N GLU A 848 1.00 8.08 -32.23
CA GLU A 848 2.19 8.65 -32.85
C GLU A 848 1.92 8.93 -34.34
N CYS A 849 1.16 8.09 -35.04
CA CYS A 849 0.66 8.40 -36.39
C CYS A 849 -0.30 9.61 -36.38
N GLU A 850 -1.24 9.69 -35.44
CA GLU A 850 -2.22 10.79 -35.33
C GLU A 850 -1.55 12.13 -34.96
N VAL A 851 -0.67 12.12 -33.95
CA VAL A 851 0.10 13.29 -33.50
C VAL A 851 1.04 13.77 -34.62
N LEU A 852 1.76 12.86 -35.28
CA LEU A 852 2.74 13.24 -36.31
C LEU A 852 2.10 13.58 -37.66
N CYS A 853 0.89 13.10 -37.97
CA CYS A 853 0.11 13.59 -39.11
C CYS A 853 -0.37 15.04 -38.92
N ASN A 854 -0.51 15.47 -37.66
CA ASN A 854 -1.06 16.79 -37.30
C ASN A 854 0.01 17.85 -36.97
N ILE A 855 1.25 17.46 -36.64
CA ILE A 855 2.34 18.40 -36.35
C ILE A 855 3.16 18.70 -37.60
N ARG A 856 3.20 19.97 -38.02
CA ARG A 856 4.11 20.47 -39.06
C ARG A 856 5.10 21.47 -38.46
N HIS A 857 6.32 21.01 -38.19
CA HIS A 857 7.39 21.89 -37.67
C HIS A 857 8.71 21.64 -38.40
N ARG A 858 9.43 22.72 -38.75
CA ARG A 858 10.68 22.70 -39.52
C ARG A 858 11.84 21.92 -38.87
N ASN A 859 11.77 21.70 -37.55
CA ASN A 859 12.81 21.01 -36.79
C ASN A 859 12.44 19.56 -36.42
N LEU A 860 11.35 19.01 -36.97
CA LEU A 860 10.99 17.60 -36.76
C LEU A 860 11.42 16.76 -37.97
N VAL A 861 11.87 15.53 -37.69
CA VAL A 861 12.28 14.59 -38.72
C VAL A 861 11.09 14.25 -39.61
N LYS A 862 11.29 14.34 -40.94
CA LYS A 862 10.23 14.11 -41.92
C LYS A 862 9.88 12.62 -42.02
N ILE A 863 8.58 12.32 -41.94
CA ILE A 863 8.06 10.98 -42.25
C ILE A 863 7.97 10.82 -43.77
N ILE A 864 8.50 9.70 -44.27
CA ILE A 864 8.47 9.32 -45.69
C ILE A 864 7.25 8.44 -45.99
N SER A 865 7.00 7.42 -45.14
CA SER A 865 5.86 6.51 -45.24
C SER A 865 5.69 5.72 -43.94
N SER A 866 4.59 4.99 -43.81
CA SER A 866 4.47 3.87 -42.87
C SER A 866 4.41 2.54 -43.63
N CYS A 867 4.76 1.45 -42.95
CA CYS A 867 4.53 0.08 -43.40
C CYS A 867 3.77 -0.64 -42.29
N SER A 868 2.56 -1.11 -42.57
CA SER A 868 1.73 -1.81 -41.60
C SER A 868 1.09 -3.04 -42.23
N ASN A 869 1.26 -4.17 -41.57
CA ASN A 869 0.48 -5.39 -41.75
C ASN A 869 0.11 -5.95 -40.35
N THR A 870 -0.47 -7.15 -40.30
CA THR A 870 -0.93 -7.81 -39.05
C THR A 870 0.18 -8.02 -38.02
N ASP A 871 1.40 -8.30 -38.47
CA ASP A 871 2.50 -8.77 -37.61
C ASP A 871 3.71 -7.81 -37.63
N PHE A 872 3.58 -6.69 -38.32
CA PHE A 872 4.67 -5.73 -38.52
C PHE A 872 4.11 -4.32 -38.70
N LYS A 873 4.52 -3.41 -37.80
CA LYS A 873 4.29 -1.97 -37.93
C LYS A 873 5.62 -1.24 -37.89
N ALA A 874 5.85 -0.37 -38.87
CA ALA A 874 7.03 0.48 -38.92
C ALA A 874 6.73 1.88 -39.48
N LEU A 875 7.43 2.87 -38.96
CA LEU A 875 7.52 4.22 -39.53
C LEU A 875 8.84 4.39 -40.28
N VAL A 876 8.76 4.91 -41.50
CA VAL A 876 9.93 5.21 -42.34
C VAL A 876 10.18 6.71 -42.30
N LEU A 877 11.32 7.10 -41.75
CA LEU A 877 11.73 8.47 -41.46
C LEU A 877 12.97 8.83 -42.29
N SER A 878 13.19 10.12 -42.55
CA SER A 878 14.46 10.59 -43.12
C SER A 878 15.63 10.28 -42.17
N TYR A 879 16.69 9.67 -42.69
CA TYR A 879 17.90 9.38 -41.91
C TYR A 879 18.68 10.67 -41.59
N MET A 880 19.15 10.79 -40.35
CA MET A 880 19.97 11.91 -39.89
C MET A 880 21.41 11.42 -39.66
N PRO A 881 22.40 11.87 -40.45
CA PRO A 881 23.75 11.28 -40.46
C PRO A 881 24.62 11.67 -39.25
N ASN A 882 24.26 12.74 -38.53
CA ASN A 882 25.07 13.28 -37.44
C ASN A 882 24.94 12.54 -36.10
N GLY A 883 24.33 11.35 -36.06
CA GLY A 883 24.20 10.54 -34.84
C GLY A 883 23.04 10.97 -33.93
N ASN A 884 22.95 10.36 -32.73
CA ASN A 884 21.86 10.58 -31.79
C ASN A 884 22.19 11.68 -30.77
N LEU A 885 21.15 12.29 -30.18
CA LEU A 885 21.28 13.40 -29.24
C LEU A 885 22.10 13.03 -27.99
N GLU A 886 22.00 11.78 -27.55
CA GLU A 886 22.77 11.24 -26.42
C GLU A 886 24.28 11.34 -26.65
N LYS A 887 24.77 10.97 -27.85
CA LYS A 887 26.20 11.13 -28.20
C LYS A 887 26.63 12.59 -28.24
N TRP A 888 25.74 13.52 -28.60
CA TRP A 888 26.03 14.96 -28.57
C TRP A 888 26.02 15.55 -27.16
N LEU A 889 25.15 15.03 -26.28
CA LEU A 889 25.05 15.48 -24.89
C LEU A 889 26.15 14.90 -23.99
N TYR A 890 26.71 13.73 -24.33
CA TYR A 890 27.60 12.97 -23.45
C TYR A 890 28.96 12.57 -24.06
N SER A 891 29.31 12.99 -25.28
CA SER A 891 30.68 12.78 -25.81
C SER A 891 31.61 13.97 -25.51
N HIS A 892 32.80 13.66 -24.98
CA HIS A 892 33.81 14.65 -24.59
C HIS A 892 34.58 15.27 -25.77
N ASN A 893 34.14 15.04 -27.02
CA ASN A 893 34.88 15.40 -28.25
C ASN A 893 34.14 16.38 -29.17
N TYR A 894 32.98 16.91 -28.76
CA TYR A 894 32.19 17.86 -29.58
C TYR A 894 31.81 19.17 -28.87
N PHE A 895 32.46 19.49 -27.75
CA PHE A 895 32.46 20.81 -27.12
C PHE A 895 33.86 21.25 -26.73
#